data_AF-T0SDW7-F1
#
_entry.id   AF-T0SDW7-F1
#
_cell.length_a   1.000
_cell.length_b   1.000
_cell.length_c   1.000
_cell.angle_alpha   90.00
_cell.angle_beta   90.00
_cell.angle_gamma   90.00
#
_symmetry.space_group_name_H-M   'P 1'
#
loop_
_entity.id
_entity.type
_entity.pdbx_description
1 polymer ?
#
loop_
_entity_poly.entity_id
_entity_poly.type
_entity_poly.pdbx_seq_one_letter_code
_entity_poly.pdbx_strand_id
1 'polypeptide(L)'
;MVRLLPLRNGFFSAPHISETEEVELLTWARTLVPSLNSPDSEWAFSHEKKGITVSEDRQKGGLFYSIRGVGAVQASLEDVMDMMIATNTNEFRSMMKLLLKDMSLDSAVIYQRDQNDSESLSIKWFALKNKAAMATSQDFCVLEYAGILSADYIGGDPNKLVGVCLYESIDQSECPSLFDSHRLERGSISKCGYLFRPTDELGTLEAQFICSIRQPPGIRTTRRSNRAMLQYWAESLSNIQESVHTRRISRLLTQRETPTWVSDHERQCCHLCLKSFTGIRRKHHCRACGEVICKKCSIINSVDLPPIGLTTMRICKSCSDGNLVTASAQADDQAAPEPISRRGSALDPRISSGIHGNELALTLPSSKGSVPDSVGMAWLSQIAARDPTKREMVEKLMEGFGLQEEGIFEASSGEYNPDAPPEDIYDLLCDLASQALDCKFAIVHILDENRQWFKSKVTIKESDIGRDFSFCEVPVSTRMPVVVLDTWKDGRFETNPFVTGPLQVRFLAGAPLFDVDGSCVGSVCVLDSKPRVSLPPTQLALMEKLAHLAMVSLQERREAVAKKQLLVLPRAQSVSYESAKPFMLGQVPYNAQRASDLVPLQSSYTKSAPSASQAAALQEQKKMQEQMLELLHQSSLTQQQLQTTVSRQDAGLPSSGERSV
;
A
#
# COMPACT_ATOMS: atom_id res chain seq x y z
N MET A 1 7.61 -16.59 21.92
CA MET A 1 6.33 -16.01 22.36
C MET A 1 5.84 -15.13 21.22
N VAL A 2 4.71 -15.45 20.60
CA VAL A 2 4.17 -14.67 19.46
C VAL A 2 3.60 -13.37 20.00
N ARG A 3 3.98 -12.23 19.43
CA ARG A 3 3.45 -10.91 19.83
C ARG A 3 1.99 -10.78 19.36
N LEU A 4 1.18 -10.07 20.14
CA LEU A 4 -0.25 -9.90 19.85
C LEU A 4 -0.50 -8.73 18.90
N LEU A 5 -1.53 -8.87 18.06
CA LEU A 5 -2.14 -7.77 17.31
C LEU A 5 -3.24 -7.11 18.16
N PRO A 6 -3.57 -5.82 17.97
CA PRO A 6 -3.03 -4.91 16.96
C PRO A 6 -1.62 -4.40 17.28
N LEU A 7 -0.88 -4.02 16.24
CA LEU A 7 0.40 -3.33 16.34
C LEU A 7 0.20 -1.95 16.99
N ARG A 8 1.19 -1.51 17.76
CA ARG A 8 1.22 -0.14 18.30
C ARG A 8 1.26 0.89 17.17
N ASN A 9 0.73 2.09 17.42
CA ASN A 9 0.89 3.20 16.48
C ASN A 9 2.39 3.53 16.31
N GLY A 10 2.82 3.83 15.08
CA GLY A 10 4.24 4.03 14.76
C GLY A 10 5.09 2.77 14.88
N PHE A 11 4.50 1.57 14.73
CA PHE A 11 5.27 0.33 14.72
C PHE A 11 6.27 0.27 13.54
N PHE A 12 5.81 0.71 12.37
CA PHE A 12 6.66 0.89 11.19
C PHE A 12 7.22 2.31 11.19
N SER A 13 8.47 2.46 10.79
CA SER A 13 9.06 3.77 10.51
C SER A 13 8.46 4.33 9.23
N ALA A 14 8.28 5.65 9.15
CA ALA A 14 7.90 6.28 7.89
C ALA A 14 9.12 6.31 6.95
N PRO A 15 9.00 5.89 5.68
CA PRO A 15 10.08 5.99 4.71
C PRO A 15 10.33 7.45 4.36
N HIS A 16 11.60 7.77 4.07
CA HIS A 16 11.99 9.10 3.60
C HIS A 16 11.93 9.11 2.07
N ILE A 17 10.80 9.57 1.52
CA ILE A 17 10.56 9.62 0.06
C ILE A 17 10.76 11.05 -0.41
N SER A 18 11.66 11.24 -1.39
CA SER A 18 11.89 12.54 -2.02
C SER A 18 10.73 12.93 -2.94
N GLU A 19 10.55 14.23 -3.20
CA GLU A 19 9.52 14.72 -4.15
C GLU A 19 9.64 14.07 -5.54
N THR A 20 10.87 13.80 -5.99
CA THR A 20 11.12 13.10 -7.26
C THR A 20 10.61 11.66 -7.24
N GLU A 21 10.91 10.92 -6.17
CA GLU A 21 10.45 9.54 -5.99
C GLU A 21 8.92 9.48 -5.84
N GLU A 22 8.30 10.45 -5.19
CA GLU A 22 6.83 10.54 -5.13
C GLU A 22 6.21 10.67 -6.53
N VAL A 23 6.78 11.53 -7.38
CA VAL A 23 6.30 11.74 -8.75
C VAL A 23 6.47 10.47 -9.58
N GLU A 24 7.59 9.76 -9.41
CA GLU A 24 7.84 8.48 -10.07
C GLU A 24 6.85 7.40 -9.61
N LEU A 25 6.62 7.27 -8.30
CA LEU A 25 5.64 6.33 -7.73
C LEU A 25 4.22 6.63 -8.19
N LEU A 26 3.83 7.90 -8.22
CA LEU A 26 2.53 8.33 -8.73
C LEU A 26 2.38 8.00 -10.22
N THR A 27 3.42 8.27 -11.01
CA THR A 27 3.44 7.98 -12.44
C THR A 27 3.32 6.48 -12.67
N TRP A 28 4.11 5.68 -11.97
CA TRP A 28 4.05 4.22 -12.00
C TRP A 28 2.65 3.71 -11.64
N ALA A 29 2.08 4.17 -10.53
CA ALA A 29 0.75 3.76 -10.09
C ALA A 29 -0.34 4.05 -11.13
N ARG A 30 -0.28 5.22 -11.79
CA ARG A 30 -1.18 5.55 -12.90
C ARG A 30 -1.05 4.58 -14.07
N THR A 31 0.16 4.12 -14.39
CA THR A 31 0.36 3.09 -15.45
C THR A 31 -0.25 1.73 -15.10
N LEU A 32 -0.50 1.45 -13.82
CA LEU A 32 -1.12 0.21 -13.37
C LEU A 32 -2.65 0.24 -13.45
N VAL A 33 -3.28 1.42 -13.45
CA VAL A 33 -4.75 1.56 -13.46
C VAL A 33 -5.43 0.81 -14.62
N PRO A 34 -4.96 0.90 -15.88
CA PRO A 34 -5.56 0.15 -16.99
C PRO A 34 -5.55 -1.36 -16.78
N SER A 35 -4.59 -1.90 -16.00
CA SER A 35 -4.47 -3.34 -15.75
C SER A 35 -5.65 -3.91 -14.95
N LEU A 36 -6.36 -3.07 -14.18
CA LEU A 36 -7.60 -3.42 -13.49
C LEU A 36 -8.77 -3.67 -14.45
N ASN A 37 -8.62 -3.38 -15.75
CA ASN A 37 -9.65 -3.67 -16.75
C ASN A 37 -9.09 -4.46 -17.94
N SER A 38 -8.03 -5.25 -17.72
CA SER A 38 -7.30 -5.93 -18.79
C SER A 38 -8.21 -6.89 -19.60
N PRO A 39 -8.22 -6.76 -20.95
CA PRO A 39 -9.02 -7.60 -21.83
C PRO A 39 -8.47 -9.02 -22.01
N ASP A 40 -7.22 -9.28 -21.62
CA ASP A 40 -6.53 -10.56 -21.81
C ASP A 40 -7.00 -11.67 -20.85
N SER A 41 -7.87 -11.32 -19.90
CA SER A 41 -8.34 -12.24 -18.86
C SER A 41 -9.61 -12.97 -19.29
N GLU A 42 -9.57 -14.29 -19.32
CA GLU A 42 -10.74 -15.13 -19.59
C GLU A 42 -11.46 -15.49 -18.29
N TRP A 43 -12.48 -14.72 -17.94
CA TRP A 43 -13.22 -14.92 -16.70
C TRP A 43 -14.23 -16.07 -16.78
N ALA A 44 -14.06 -17.10 -15.95
CA ALA A 44 -15.07 -18.11 -15.68
C ALA A 44 -15.95 -17.70 -14.51
N PHE A 45 -17.27 -17.76 -14.67
CA PHE A 45 -18.19 -17.68 -13.53
C PHE A 45 -17.86 -18.75 -12.49
N SER A 46 -17.75 -18.32 -11.22
CA SER A 46 -17.54 -19.21 -10.07
C SER A 46 -18.84 -19.37 -9.29
N HIS A 47 -19.37 -18.26 -8.76
CA HIS A 47 -20.62 -18.24 -8.00
C HIS A 47 -21.14 -16.81 -7.83
N GLU A 48 -22.35 -16.67 -7.29
CA GLU A 48 -22.92 -15.39 -6.90
C GLU A 48 -23.29 -15.41 -5.40
N LYS A 49 -23.05 -14.31 -4.70
CA LYS A 49 -23.38 -14.18 -3.29
C LYS A 49 -23.69 -12.73 -2.93
N LYS A 50 -24.85 -12.50 -2.30
CA LYS A 50 -25.32 -11.16 -1.88
C LYS A 50 -25.30 -10.13 -3.02
N GLY A 51 -25.67 -10.55 -4.24
CA GLY A 51 -25.66 -9.68 -5.42
C GLY A 51 -24.27 -9.40 -5.99
N ILE A 52 -23.22 -10.09 -5.51
CA ILE A 52 -21.87 -10.02 -6.06
C ILE A 52 -21.62 -11.27 -6.90
N THR A 53 -21.36 -11.07 -8.18
CA THR A 53 -20.93 -12.12 -9.11
C THR A 53 -19.43 -12.29 -9.01
N VAL A 54 -18.98 -13.48 -8.65
CA VAL A 54 -17.57 -13.83 -8.51
C VAL A 54 -17.14 -14.71 -9.68
N SER A 55 -16.06 -14.31 -10.35
CA SER A 55 -15.45 -15.00 -11.48
C SER A 55 -13.97 -15.28 -11.19
N GLU A 56 -13.45 -16.36 -11.75
CA GLU A 56 -12.06 -16.80 -11.63
C GLU A 56 -11.43 -16.83 -13.02
N ASP A 57 -10.17 -16.42 -13.12
CA ASP A 57 -9.44 -16.47 -14.38
C ASP A 57 -9.17 -17.93 -14.80
N ARG A 58 -9.45 -18.25 -16.07
CA ARG A 58 -9.32 -19.60 -16.65
C ARG A 58 -7.88 -20.02 -16.93
N GLN A 59 -6.91 -19.12 -16.80
CA GLN A 59 -5.50 -19.43 -17.04
C GLN A 59 -4.98 -20.49 -16.04
N LYS A 60 -5.16 -21.77 -16.39
CA LYS A 60 -4.69 -22.92 -15.59
C LYS A 60 -3.18 -23.06 -15.74
N GLY A 61 -2.47 -23.02 -14.61
CA GLY A 61 -1.03 -23.33 -14.55
C GLY A 61 -0.10 -22.13 -14.38
N GLY A 62 -0.64 -20.91 -14.25
CA GLY A 62 0.16 -19.70 -14.00
C GLY A 62 0.75 -19.62 -12.59
N LEU A 63 1.77 -18.76 -12.42
CA LEU A 63 2.35 -18.37 -11.13
C LEU A 63 1.40 -17.49 -10.28
N PHE A 64 0.24 -17.15 -10.81
CA PHE A 64 -0.75 -16.28 -10.18
C PHE A 64 -2.13 -16.91 -10.22
N TYR A 65 -2.96 -16.52 -9.26
CA TYR A 65 -4.38 -16.80 -9.24
C TYR A 65 -5.15 -15.49 -9.15
N SER A 66 -6.07 -15.29 -10.08
CA SER A 66 -6.80 -14.04 -10.24
C SER A 66 -8.29 -14.26 -10.00
N ILE A 67 -8.90 -13.31 -9.29
CA ILE A 67 -10.35 -13.28 -9.07
C ILE A 67 -10.92 -11.94 -9.51
N ARG A 68 -12.20 -11.96 -9.87
CA ARG A 68 -13.01 -10.76 -10.13
C ARG A 68 -14.34 -10.87 -9.40
N GLY A 69 -14.70 -9.84 -8.63
CA GLY A 69 -16.05 -9.64 -8.09
C GLY A 69 -16.70 -8.45 -8.80
N VAL A 70 -17.99 -8.55 -9.13
CA VAL A 70 -18.77 -7.44 -9.70
C VAL A 70 -20.14 -7.40 -9.05
N GLY A 71 -20.61 -6.21 -8.67
CA GLY A 71 -21.95 -6.01 -8.14
C GLY A 71 -22.35 -4.54 -8.10
N ALA A 72 -23.59 -4.26 -7.67
CA ALA A 72 -24.11 -2.89 -7.56
C ALA A 72 -23.98 -2.35 -6.12
N VAL A 73 -23.67 -1.07 -5.99
CA VAL A 73 -23.58 -0.33 -4.73
C VAL A 73 -24.48 0.89 -4.81
N GLN A 74 -25.37 1.07 -3.83
CA GLN A 74 -26.25 2.24 -3.71
C GLN A 74 -25.55 3.34 -2.90
N ALA A 75 -24.75 4.17 -3.58
CA ALA A 75 -24.03 5.30 -3.02
C ALA A 75 -23.56 6.25 -4.14
N SER A 76 -23.24 7.49 -3.79
CA SER A 76 -22.55 8.39 -4.73
C SER A 76 -21.09 7.98 -4.90
N LEU A 77 -20.48 8.36 -6.03
CA LEU A 77 -19.05 8.10 -6.26
C LEU A 77 -18.18 8.77 -5.20
N GLU A 78 -18.51 10.01 -4.84
CA GLU A 78 -17.82 10.78 -3.81
C GLU A 78 -17.89 10.10 -2.43
N ASP A 79 -19.07 9.65 -2.00
CA ASP A 79 -19.23 8.97 -0.71
C ASP A 79 -18.43 7.66 -0.63
N VAL A 80 -18.36 6.91 -1.74
CA VAL A 80 -17.57 5.68 -1.79
C VAL A 80 -16.09 6.01 -1.71
N MET A 81 -15.62 7.01 -2.44
CA MET A 81 -14.21 7.38 -2.42
C MET A 81 -13.78 8.00 -1.08
N ASP A 82 -14.63 8.80 -0.42
CA ASP A 82 -14.40 9.30 0.96
C ASP A 82 -14.29 8.16 1.98
N MET A 83 -14.99 7.05 1.75
CA MET A 83 -14.89 5.86 2.59
C MET A 83 -13.62 5.03 2.29
N MET A 84 -13.21 4.95 1.02
CA MET A 84 -12.07 4.13 0.58
C MET A 84 -10.71 4.83 0.78
N ILE A 85 -10.64 6.16 0.72
CA ILE A 85 -9.41 6.93 0.88
C ILE A 85 -9.16 7.21 2.37
N ALA A 86 -8.55 6.23 3.05
CA ALA A 86 -8.15 6.37 4.45
C ALA A 86 -6.69 6.84 4.55
N THR A 87 -6.45 8.07 5.04
CA THR A 87 -5.11 8.70 5.02
C THR A 87 -4.29 8.46 6.28
N ASN A 88 -4.90 7.91 7.33
CA ASN A 88 -4.21 7.58 8.57
C ASN A 88 -4.57 6.18 9.08
N THR A 89 -3.75 5.68 10.01
CA THR A 89 -3.84 4.30 10.53
C THR A 89 -5.19 3.99 11.17
N ASN A 90 -5.81 4.93 11.89
CA ASN A 90 -7.08 4.67 12.57
C ASN A 90 -8.22 4.50 11.56
N GLU A 91 -8.29 5.41 10.59
CA GLU A 91 -9.28 5.32 9.52
C GLU A 91 -9.10 4.05 8.69
N PHE A 92 -7.85 3.71 8.36
CA PHE A 92 -7.56 2.53 7.55
C PHE A 92 -7.94 1.23 8.28
N ARG A 93 -7.66 1.14 9.60
CA ARG A 93 -8.12 0.01 10.43
C ARG A 93 -9.64 -0.11 10.45
N SER A 94 -10.35 1.01 10.63
CA SER A 94 -11.80 1.01 10.66
C SER A 94 -12.40 0.63 9.31
N MET A 95 -11.88 1.19 8.22
CA MET A 95 -12.25 0.83 6.85
C MET A 95 -12.05 -0.68 6.60
N MET A 96 -10.87 -1.22 6.91
CA MET A 96 -10.57 -2.64 6.71
C MET A 96 -11.46 -3.55 7.56
N LYS A 97 -11.83 -3.14 8.78
CA LYS A 97 -12.80 -3.86 9.63
C LYS A 97 -14.21 -3.80 9.07
N LEU A 98 -14.64 -2.69 8.49
CA LEU A 98 -15.98 -2.57 7.88
C LEU A 98 -16.08 -3.42 6.60
N LEU A 99 -15.06 -3.36 5.74
CA LEU A 99 -15.01 -4.11 4.49
C LEU A 99 -14.81 -5.62 4.70
N LEU A 100 -13.79 -6.00 5.46
CA LEU A 100 -13.34 -7.41 5.57
C LEU A 100 -13.76 -8.08 6.88
N LYS A 101 -14.47 -7.38 7.77
CA LYS A 101 -15.05 -7.94 9.01
C LYS A 101 -14.03 -8.77 9.79
N ASP A 102 -14.35 -10.02 10.08
CA ASP A 102 -13.54 -10.93 10.88
C ASP A 102 -12.28 -11.45 10.16
N MET A 103 -12.13 -11.14 8.87
CA MET A 103 -10.91 -11.42 8.11
C MET A 103 -9.83 -10.35 8.34
N SER A 104 -10.17 -9.12 8.71
CA SER A 104 -9.17 -8.10 9.06
C SER A 104 -8.59 -8.37 10.44
N LEU A 105 -7.26 -8.58 10.53
CA LEU A 105 -6.57 -8.72 11.81
C LEU A 105 -6.05 -7.38 12.33
N ASP A 106 -5.32 -6.65 11.47
CA ASP A 106 -4.83 -5.30 11.76
C ASP A 106 -4.41 -4.59 10.47
N SER A 107 -4.24 -3.27 10.53
CA SER A 107 -3.85 -2.43 9.40
C SER A 107 -3.11 -1.18 9.86
N ALA A 108 -2.24 -0.62 9.03
CA ALA A 108 -1.47 0.59 9.29
C ALA A 108 -1.20 1.36 8.00
N VAL A 109 -1.20 2.69 8.11
CA VAL A 109 -0.67 3.59 7.08
C VAL A 109 0.78 3.88 7.46
N ILE A 110 1.71 3.56 6.57
CA ILE A 110 3.16 3.72 6.76
C ILE A 110 3.62 5.07 6.19
N TYR A 111 3.12 5.40 5.01
CA TYR A 111 3.41 6.64 4.30
C TYR A 111 2.12 7.19 3.70
N GLN A 112 1.97 8.52 3.72
CA GLN A 112 0.89 9.23 3.04
C GLN A 112 1.48 10.48 2.42
N ARG A 113 1.28 10.66 1.12
CA ARG A 113 1.68 11.87 0.41
C ARG A 113 0.81 13.06 0.83
N ASP A 114 1.44 14.21 1.02
CA ASP A 114 0.77 15.50 1.26
C ASP A 114 0.00 15.91 -0.01
N GLN A 115 -1.32 16.10 0.12
CA GLN A 115 -2.27 15.99 -0.99
C GLN A 115 -2.27 17.18 -1.98
N ASN A 116 -2.52 16.83 -3.26
CA ASN A 116 -3.39 17.59 -4.17
C ASN A 116 -4.79 16.92 -4.16
N ASP A 117 -5.87 17.69 -4.28
CA ASP A 117 -7.26 17.29 -3.97
C ASP A 117 -7.87 16.13 -4.80
N SER A 118 -7.22 15.63 -5.86
CA SER A 118 -7.83 14.67 -6.81
C SER A 118 -7.34 13.22 -6.70
N GLU A 119 -6.14 12.99 -6.15
CA GLU A 119 -5.47 11.69 -6.11
C GLU A 119 -4.71 11.51 -4.80
N SER A 120 -4.73 10.29 -4.26
CA SER A 120 -4.05 9.88 -3.04
C SER A 120 -3.04 8.79 -3.36
N LEU A 121 -1.83 8.95 -2.82
CA LEU A 121 -0.76 7.97 -2.86
C LEU A 121 -0.35 7.65 -1.42
N SER A 122 -0.33 6.37 -1.07
CA SER A 122 0.05 5.94 0.28
C SER A 122 0.78 4.59 0.25
N ILE A 123 1.59 4.33 1.28
CA ILE A 123 2.14 2.99 1.54
C ILE A 123 1.42 2.44 2.76
N LYS A 124 0.85 1.25 2.61
CA LYS A 124 -0.02 0.64 3.61
C LYS A 124 0.41 -0.79 3.92
N TRP A 125 0.22 -1.15 5.18
CA TRP A 125 0.36 -2.53 5.66
C TRP A 125 -0.96 -3.04 6.19
N PHE A 126 -1.32 -4.29 5.89
CA PHE A 126 -2.47 -4.93 6.50
C PHE A 126 -2.31 -6.44 6.61
N ALA A 127 -2.93 -7.02 7.63
CA ALA A 127 -2.91 -8.45 7.92
C ALA A 127 -4.31 -9.06 7.82
N LEU A 128 -4.42 -10.17 7.10
CA LEU A 128 -5.65 -10.91 6.86
C LEU A 128 -5.60 -12.28 7.52
N LYS A 129 -6.68 -12.62 8.22
CA LYS A 129 -6.87 -13.90 8.89
C LYS A 129 -7.11 -15.01 7.88
N ASN A 130 -6.34 -16.08 8.00
CA ASN A 130 -6.61 -17.32 7.31
C ASN A 130 -7.57 -18.18 8.12
N LYS A 131 -8.73 -18.54 7.55
CA LYS A 131 -9.74 -19.37 8.25
C LYS A 131 -9.47 -20.88 8.12
N ALA A 132 -8.55 -21.30 7.25
CA ALA A 132 -8.21 -22.71 7.10
C ALA A 132 -7.43 -23.21 8.33
N ALA A 133 -7.84 -24.35 8.89
CA ALA A 133 -7.15 -24.96 10.01
C ALA A 133 -5.67 -25.23 9.65
N MET A 134 -4.75 -24.81 10.53
CA MET A 134 -3.29 -24.90 10.38
C MET A 134 -2.65 -23.96 9.34
N ALA A 135 -3.42 -23.11 8.67
CA ALA A 135 -2.85 -22.13 7.76
C ALA A 135 -2.51 -20.82 8.49
N THR A 136 -1.31 -20.32 8.25
CA THR A 136 -0.81 -19.03 8.73
C THR A 136 -1.62 -17.89 8.12
N SER A 137 -1.84 -16.85 8.92
CA SER A 137 -2.43 -15.61 8.44
C SER A 137 -1.40 -14.85 7.61
N GLN A 138 -1.86 -14.02 6.68
CA GLN A 138 -0.98 -13.34 5.73
C GLN A 138 -0.96 -11.84 5.99
N ASP A 139 0.16 -11.19 5.68
CA ASP A 139 0.27 -9.75 5.69
C ASP A 139 0.79 -9.20 4.36
N PHE A 140 0.44 -7.95 4.06
CA PHE A 140 0.72 -7.30 2.79
C PHE A 140 1.31 -5.92 3.05
N CYS A 141 2.36 -5.57 2.31
CA CYS A 141 2.91 -4.23 2.22
C CYS A 141 2.64 -3.75 0.80
N VAL A 142 1.85 -2.68 0.65
CA VAL A 142 1.33 -2.26 -0.65
C VAL A 142 1.53 -0.77 -0.89
N LEU A 143 1.82 -0.41 -2.13
CA LEU A 143 1.52 0.92 -2.66
C LEU A 143 0.02 0.99 -2.92
N GLU A 144 -0.63 1.97 -2.33
CA GLU A 144 -2.00 2.34 -2.65
C GLU A 144 -2.01 3.58 -3.52
N TYR A 145 -2.79 3.52 -4.59
CA TYR A 145 -3.17 4.66 -5.39
C TYR A 145 -4.69 4.75 -5.47
N ALA A 146 -5.27 5.87 -5.09
CA ALA A 146 -6.71 6.06 -5.11
C ALA A 146 -7.11 7.44 -5.61
N GLY A 147 -8.22 7.54 -6.34
CA GLY A 147 -8.70 8.82 -6.85
C GLY A 147 -9.92 8.70 -7.75
N ILE A 148 -10.44 9.85 -8.18
CA ILE A 148 -11.49 9.94 -9.18
C ILE A 148 -10.85 10.37 -10.49
N LEU A 149 -10.95 9.50 -11.49
CA LEU A 149 -10.30 9.67 -12.79
C LEU A 149 -11.33 9.72 -13.91
N SER A 150 -10.92 10.20 -15.07
CA SER A 150 -11.68 10.01 -16.31
C SER A 150 -11.68 8.53 -16.72
N ALA A 151 -12.79 8.04 -17.27
CA ALA A 151 -12.94 6.63 -17.59
C ALA A 151 -12.06 6.17 -18.78
N ASP A 152 -11.52 7.09 -19.57
CA ASP A 152 -10.57 6.79 -20.65
C ASP A 152 -9.30 6.09 -20.16
N TYR A 153 -8.87 6.36 -18.92
CA TYR A 153 -7.77 5.64 -18.25
C TYR A 153 -8.00 4.12 -18.15
N ILE A 154 -9.24 3.66 -18.25
CA ILE A 154 -9.60 2.24 -18.24
C ILE A 154 -10.29 1.79 -19.54
N GLY A 155 -10.17 2.59 -20.62
CA GLY A 155 -10.77 2.32 -21.93
C GLY A 155 -12.26 2.66 -22.04
N GLY A 156 -12.78 3.52 -21.16
CA GLY A 156 -14.16 4.00 -21.16
C GLY A 156 -14.36 5.36 -21.84
N ASP A 157 -15.55 5.94 -21.64
CA ASP A 157 -15.92 7.28 -22.15
C ASP A 157 -15.19 8.39 -21.37
N PRO A 158 -14.42 9.28 -22.02
CA PRO A 158 -13.68 10.35 -21.34
C PRO A 158 -14.57 11.36 -20.61
N ASN A 159 -15.87 11.43 -20.92
CA ASN A 159 -16.81 12.32 -20.21
C ASN A 159 -17.36 11.71 -18.92
N LYS A 160 -17.07 10.44 -18.64
CA LYS A 160 -17.51 9.76 -17.43
C LYS A 160 -16.36 9.67 -16.44
N LEU A 161 -16.69 9.85 -15.16
CA LEU A 161 -15.75 9.69 -14.06
C LEU A 161 -15.85 8.28 -13.46
N VAL A 162 -14.72 7.76 -13.02
CA VAL A 162 -14.59 6.47 -12.34
C VAL A 162 -13.75 6.60 -11.09
N GLY A 163 -14.15 5.90 -10.03
CA GLY A 163 -13.38 5.81 -8.80
C GLY A 163 -12.43 4.63 -8.88
N VAL A 164 -11.18 4.83 -8.48
CA VAL A 164 -10.14 3.79 -8.48
C VAL A 164 -9.51 3.70 -7.10
N CYS A 165 -9.33 2.48 -6.60
CA CYS A 165 -8.45 2.19 -5.45
C CYS A 165 -7.60 0.98 -5.79
N LEU A 166 -6.33 1.21 -6.10
CA LEU A 166 -5.36 0.19 -6.51
C LEU A 166 -4.42 -0.13 -5.34
N TYR A 167 -4.09 -1.40 -5.18
CA TYR A 167 -3.11 -1.95 -4.26
C TYR A 167 -2.12 -2.81 -5.05
N GLU A 168 -0.85 -2.43 -5.03
CA GLU A 168 0.24 -3.20 -5.61
C GLU A 168 1.26 -3.55 -4.53
N SER A 169 1.64 -4.83 -4.39
CA SER A 169 2.64 -5.19 -3.37
C SER A 169 3.99 -4.61 -3.71
N ILE A 170 4.63 -3.99 -2.71
CA ILE A 170 5.95 -3.40 -2.82
C ILE A 170 6.85 -3.92 -1.69
N ASP A 171 8.14 -4.01 -1.98
CA ASP A 171 9.15 -4.27 -0.96
C ASP A 171 9.58 -2.93 -0.34
N GLN A 172 9.43 -2.79 0.97
CA GLN A 172 9.77 -1.58 1.72
C GLN A 172 10.55 -1.98 2.97
N SER A 173 11.70 -1.35 3.16
CA SER A 173 12.63 -1.71 4.24
C SER A 173 12.04 -1.47 5.63
N GLU A 174 11.23 -0.42 5.72
CA GLU A 174 10.49 0.04 6.89
C GLU A 174 9.31 -0.87 7.23
N CYS A 175 8.92 -1.77 6.33
CA CYS A 175 7.88 -2.79 6.52
C CYS A 175 8.43 -4.22 6.37
N PRO A 176 9.33 -4.66 7.28
CA PRO A 176 9.96 -5.97 7.19
C PRO A 176 8.97 -7.12 7.44
N SER A 177 9.41 -8.35 7.15
CA SER A 177 8.62 -9.56 7.44
C SER A 177 8.29 -9.68 8.93
N LEU A 178 7.03 -9.98 9.23
CA LEU A 178 6.54 -10.23 10.59
C LEU A 178 6.39 -11.72 10.92
N PHE A 179 6.98 -12.61 10.11
CA PHE A 179 6.83 -14.05 10.29
C PHE A 179 7.37 -14.53 11.64
N ASP A 180 8.56 -14.11 12.05
CA ASP A 180 9.16 -14.59 13.30
C ASP A 180 8.49 -14.02 14.55
N SER A 181 8.01 -12.78 14.46
CA SER A 181 7.44 -12.05 15.58
C SER A 181 5.94 -12.31 15.78
N HIS A 182 5.17 -12.37 14.68
CA HIS A 182 3.70 -12.43 14.68
C HIS A 182 3.13 -13.63 13.90
N ARG A 183 3.97 -14.46 13.28
CA ARG A 183 3.55 -15.63 12.46
C ARG A 183 2.64 -15.24 11.29
N LEU A 184 2.95 -14.10 10.67
CA LEU A 184 2.31 -13.61 9.46
C LEU A 184 3.19 -13.93 8.25
N GLU A 185 2.62 -14.59 7.23
CA GLU A 185 3.31 -14.84 5.97
C GLU A 185 3.12 -13.66 5.00
N ARG A 186 4.23 -13.08 4.52
CA ARG A 186 4.19 -11.99 3.53
C ARG A 186 3.57 -12.50 2.24
N GLY A 187 2.38 -11.98 1.92
CA GLY A 187 1.71 -12.21 0.65
C GLY A 187 2.19 -11.24 -0.43
N SER A 188 1.96 -11.61 -1.70
CA SER A 188 2.28 -10.78 -2.87
C SER A 188 1.06 -10.76 -3.78
N ILE A 189 0.41 -9.60 -3.83
CA ILE A 189 -0.72 -9.27 -4.69
C ILE A 189 -0.32 -8.26 -5.76
N SER A 190 -0.88 -8.43 -6.93
CA SER A 190 -0.76 -7.51 -8.06
C SER A 190 -2.10 -7.35 -8.75
N LYS A 191 -2.26 -6.27 -9.53
CA LYS A 191 -3.55 -5.94 -10.19
C LYS A 191 -4.71 -5.97 -9.19
N CYS A 192 -4.44 -5.58 -7.94
CA CYS A 192 -5.41 -5.69 -6.87
C CYS A 192 -6.08 -4.34 -6.66
N GLY A 193 -7.40 -4.29 -6.58
CA GLY A 193 -8.08 -3.03 -6.42
C GLY A 193 -9.57 -3.04 -6.70
N TYR A 194 -10.15 -1.86 -6.54
CA TYR A 194 -11.54 -1.55 -6.75
C TYR A 194 -11.71 -0.55 -7.89
N LEU A 195 -12.73 -0.76 -8.71
CA LEU A 195 -13.21 0.17 -9.71
C LEU A 195 -14.69 0.47 -9.44
N PHE A 196 -15.05 1.75 -9.44
CA PHE A 196 -16.42 2.21 -9.23
C PHE A 196 -16.88 3.01 -10.45
N ARG A 197 -17.93 2.55 -11.13
CA ARG A 197 -18.47 3.18 -12.33
C ARG A 197 -19.91 3.61 -12.10
N PRO A 198 -20.26 4.89 -12.33
CA PRO A 198 -21.65 5.32 -12.35
C PRO A 198 -22.46 4.53 -13.37
N THR A 199 -23.65 4.07 -12.98
CA THR A 199 -24.60 3.44 -13.90
C THR A 199 -25.63 4.48 -14.37
N ASP A 200 -26.50 4.07 -15.28
CA ASP A 200 -27.63 4.92 -15.73
C ASP A 200 -28.69 5.11 -14.63
N GLU A 201 -28.66 4.28 -13.57
CA GLU A 201 -29.53 4.41 -12.42
C GLU A 201 -28.93 5.40 -11.41
N LEU A 202 -29.65 6.49 -11.16
CA LEU A 202 -29.20 7.57 -10.28
C LEU A 202 -28.83 7.03 -8.87
N GLY A 203 -27.64 7.37 -8.40
CA GLY A 203 -27.16 6.96 -7.07
C GLY A 203 -26.70 5.50 -6.99
N THR A 204 -26.56 4.82 -8.13
CA THR A 204 -26.05 3.46 -8.22
C THR A 204 -24.70 3.42 -8.92
N LEU A 205 -23.76 2.68 -8.35
CA LEU A 205 -22.45 2.40 -8.94
C LEU A 205 -22.34 0.90 -9.24
N GLU A 206 -21.76 0.56 -10.38
CA GLU A 206 -21.14 -0.74 -10.58
C GLU A 206 -19.80 -0.75 -9.84
N ALA A 207 -19.66 -1.65 -8.87
CA ALA A 207 -18.44 -1.87 -8.14
C ALA A 207 -17.79 -3.18 -8.63
N GLN A 208 -16.52 -3.08 -9.00
CA GLN A 208 -15.70 -4.19 -9.45
C GLN A 208 -14.49 -4.31 -8.53
N PHE A 209 -14.20 -5.51 -8.06
CA PHE A 209 -12.96 -5.86 -7.37
C PHE A 209 -12.18 -6.85 -8.24
N ILE A 210 -10.89 -6.61 -8.43
CA ILE A 210 -9.98 -7.56 -9.05
C ILE A 210 -8.78 -7.72 -8.14
N CYS A 211 -8.21 -8.93 -8.09
CA CYS A 211 -6.94 -9.16 -7.43
C CYS A 211 -6.28 -10.41 -7.98
N SER A 212 -4.97 -10.31 -8.27
CA SER A 212 -4.10 -11.43 -8.56
C SER A 212 -3.17 -11.67 -7.38
N ILE A 213 -3.02 -12.92 -6.96
CA ILE A 213 -2.08 -13.30 -5.89
C ILE A 213 -1.10 -14.33 -6.40
N ARG A 214 0.18 -14.16 -6.04
CA ARG A 214 1.23 -15.13 -6.38
C ARG A 214 0.93 -16.48 -5.73
N GLN A 215 1.06 -17.56 -6.52
CA GLN A 215 0.91 -18.93 -6.08
C GLN A 215 2.24 -19.67 -6.13
N PRO A 216 2.75 -20.18 -5.00
CA PRO A 216 3.94 -21.02 -5.03
C PRO A 216 3.66 -22.33 -5.81
N PRO A 217 4.61 -22.79 -6.64
CA PRO A 217 4.51 -24.06 -7.32
C PRO A 217 4.48 -25.22 -6.30
N GLY A 218 3.64 -26.23 -6.54
CA GLY A 218 3.62 -27.46 -5.74
C GLY A 218 2.92 -27.40 -4.37
N ILE A 219 2.69 -26.22 -3.78
CA ILE A 219 2.09 -26.10 -2.43
C ILE A 219 0.56 -25.99 -2.48
N ARG A 220 -0.13 -27.13 -2.48
CA ARG A 220 -1.61 -27.20 -2.61
C ARG A 220 -2.37 -26.46 -1.50
N THR A 221 -1.86 -26.44 -0.27
CA THR A 221 -2.50 -25.80 0.88
C THR A 221 -2.57 -24.28 0.71
N THR A 222 -1.45 -23.64 0.37
CA THR A 222 -1.37 -22.19 0.10
C THR A 222 -2.26 -21.78 -1.06
N ARG A 223 -2.35 -22.59 -2.13
CA ARG A 223 -3.26 -22.30 -3.25
C ARG A 223 -4.73 -22.28 -2.81
N ARG A 224 -5.14 -23.22 -1.95
CA ARG A 224 -6.50 -23.27 -1.41
C ARG A 224 -6.79 -22.08 -0.48
N SER A 225 -5.84 -21.71 0.38
CA SER A 225 -6.02 -20.57 1.28
C SER A 225 -6.07 -19.25 0.51
N ASN A 226 -5.16 -19.03 -0.45
CA ASN A 226 -5.16 -17.84 -1.29
C ASN A 226 -6.48 -17.69 -2.06
N ARG A 227 -6.98 -18.80 -2.62
CA ARG A 227 -8.30 -18.82 -3.28
C ARG A 227 -9.45 -18.43 -2.34
N ALA A 228 -9.50 -19.03 -1.16
CA ALA A 228 -10.56 -18.73 -0.18
C ALA A 228 -10.50 -17.28 0.32
N MET A 229 -9.30 -16.75 0.56
CA MET A 229 -9.09 -15.36 0.97
C MET A 229 -9.54 -14.38 -0.11
N LEU A 230 -9.11 -14.57 -1.36
CA LEU A 230 -9.51 -13.70 -2.47
C LEU A 230 -11.01 -13.78 -2.78
N GLN A 231 -11.64 -14.96 -2.65
CA GLN A 231 -13.10 -15.09 -2.75
C GLN A 231 -13.82 -14.25 -1.70
N TYR A 232 -13.42 -14.34 -0.43
CA TYR A 232 -14.01 -13.52 0.62
C TYR A 232 -13.78 -12.03 0.37
N TRP A 233 -12.58 -11.65 -0.11
CA TRP A 233 -12.28 -10.26 -0.43
C TRP A 233 -13.15 -9.74 -1.60
N ALA A 234 -13.34 -10.52 -2.66
CA ALA A 234 -14.26 -10.16 -3.74
C ALA A 234 -15.71 -9.99 -3.25
N GLU A 235 -16.19 -10.89 -2.38
CA GLU A 235 -17.52 -10.80 -1.77
C GLU A 235 -17.69 -9.57 -0.84
N SER A 236 -16.59 -8.97 -0.37
CA SER A 236 -16.62 -7.80 0.51
C SER A 236 -17.24 -6.56 -0.14
N LEU A 237 -17.35 -6.53 -1.47
CA LEU A 237 -18.11 -5.51 -2.20
C LEU A 237 -19.53 -5.31 -1.63
N SER A 238 -20.16 -6.39 -1.16
CA SER A 238 -21.50 -6.33 -0.54
C SER A 238 -21.54 -5.54 0.78
N ASN A 239 -20.40 -5.24 1.40
CA ASN A 239 -20.31 -4.47 2.64
C ASN A 239 -20.07 -2.97 2.38
N ILE A 240 -19.79 -2.54 1.14
CA ILE A 240 -19.42 -1.15 0.83
C ILE A 240 -20.56 -0.19 1.19
N GLN A 241 -21.80 -0.50 0.81
CA GLN A 241 -22.95 0.36 1.12
C GLN A 241 -23.13 0.61 2.63
N GLU A 242 -23.00 -0.45 3.44
CA GLU A 242 -23.05 -0.34 4.90
C GLU A 242 -21.84 0.45 5.47
N SER A 243 -20.69 0.31 4.83
CA SER A 243 -19.44 1.01 5.21
C SER A 243 -19.52 2.50 4.94
N VAL A 244 -20.04 2.89 3.76
CA VAL A 244 -20.32 4.28 3.38
C VAL A 244 -21.29 4.91 4.37
N HIS A 245 -22.39 4.22 4.67
CA HIS A 245 -23.38 4.69 5.65
C HIS A 245 -22.76 4.92 7.03
N THR A 246 -21.92 3.98 7.47
CA THR A 246 -21.19 4.08 8.74
C THR A 246 -20.21 5.26 8.75
N ARG A 247 -19.43 5.46 7.68
CA ARG A 247 -18.47 6.56 7.53
C ARG A 247 -19.18 7.91 7.56
N ARG A 248 -20.27 8.06 6.80
CA ARG A 248 -21.10 9.27 6.76
C ARG A 248 -21.61 9.65 8.14
N ILE A 249 -22.18 8.70 8.88
CA ILE A 249 -22.68 8.96 10.24
C ILE A 249 -21.53 9.31 11.18
N SER A 250 -20.40 8.61 11.09
CA SER A 250 -19.23 8.87 11.93
C SER A 250 -18.73 10.30 11.75
N ARG A 251 -18.61 10.76 10.50
CA ARG A 251 -18.25 12.15 10.14
C ARG A 251 -19.28 13.15 10.67
N LEU A 252 -20.57 12.89 10.50
CA LEU A 252 -21.63 13.74 11.02
C LEU A 252 -21.62 13.85 12.55
N LEU A 253 -21.08 12.86 13.26
CA LEU A 253 -20.97 12.87 14.71
C LEU A 253 -19.71 13.58 15.21
N THR A 254 -18.58 13.39 14.51
CA THR A 254 -17.30 13.98 14.90
C THR A 254 -17.20 15.46 14.55
N GLN A 255 -17.91 15.90 13.49
CA GLN A 255 -17.91 17.30 13.06
C GLN A 255 -18.90 18.18 13.84
N ARG A 256 -19.77 17.62 14.67
CA ARG A 256 -20.74 18.40 15.45
C ARG A 256 -20.13 18.89 16.75
N GLU A 257 -20.53 20.10 17.12
CA GLU A 257 -20.48 20.51 18.53
C GLU A 257 -21.33 19.57 19.36
N THR A 258 -20.91 19.32 20.61
CA THR A 258 -21.61 18.42 21.53
C THR A 258 -23.10 18.79 21.59
N PRO A 259 -24.02 17.88 21.19
CA PRO A 259 -25.42 18.24 21.11
C PRO A 259 -25.97 18.56 22.49
N THR A 260 -26.81 19.60 22.58
CA THR A 260 -27.54 19.92 23.80
C THR A 260 -28.41 18.73 24.20
N TRP A 261 -28.09 18.12 25.34
CA TRP A 261 -28.78 16.93 25.81
C TRP A 261 -30.15 17.29 26.37
N VAL A 262 -31.22 16.95 25.64
CA VAL A 262 -32.59 17.29 26.04
C VAL A 262 -33.01 16.43 27.22
N SER A 263 -33.49 17.08 28.29
CA SER A 263 -33.98 16.40 29.48
C SER A 263 -35.21 15.54 29.16
N ASP A 264 -35.33 14.37 29.79
CA ASP A 264 -36.50 13.51 29.63
C ASP A 264 -37.80 14.24 29.97
N HIS A 265 -37.77 15.17 30.93
CA HIS A 265 -38.96 15.89 31.38
C HIS A 265 -39.48 16.91 30.34
N GLU A 266 -38.60 17.41 29.47
CA GLU A 266 -38.93 18.40 28.43
C GLU A 266 -39.71 17.80 27.25
N ARG A 267 -39.69 16.47 27.10
CA ARG A 267 -40.36 15.77 26.00
C ARG A 267 -41.42 14.80 26.50
N GLN A 268 -42.69 15.14 26.24
CA GLN A 268 -43.84 14.25 26.50
C GLN A 268 -44.14 13.31 25.32
N CYS A 269 -43.61 13.61 24.14
CA CYS A 269 -43.75 12.81 22.92
C CYS A 269 -42.41 12.61 22.20
N CYS A 270 -42.35 11.58 21.37
CA CYS A 270 -41.18 11.28 20.56
C CYS A 270 -40.90 12.40 19.55
N HIS A 271 -39.67 12.92 19.51
CA HIS A 271 -39.27 14.00 18.60
C HIS A 271 -39.56 13.70 17.12
N LEU A 272 -39.45 12.43 16.67
CA LEU A 272 -39.64 12.08 15.27
C LEU A 272 -41.08 11.72 14.88
N CYS A 273 -41.79 10.96 15.71
CA CYS A 273 -43.14 10.48 15.36
C CYS A 273 -44.26 11.19 16.12
N LEU A 274 -43.92 12.10 17.03
CA LEU A 274 -44.82 12.89 17.87
C LEU A 274 -45.80 12.08 18.73
N LYS A 275 -45.65 10.76 18.81
CA LYS A 275 -46.45 9.88 19.68
C LYS A 275 -45.99 10.03 21.14
N SER A 276 -46.94 10.19 22.05
CA SER A 276 -46.71 10.34 23.50
C SER A 276 -45.99 9.13 24.09
N PHE A 277 -45.07 9.40 25.01
CA PHE A 277 -44.40 8.37 25.80
C PHE A 277 -45.35 7.78 26.85
N THR A 278 -45.22 6.48 27.11
CA THR A 278 -46.05 5.73 28.07
C THR A 278 -45.19 4.69 28.78
N GLY A 279 -45.73 3.95 29.75
CA GLY A 279 -45.00 2.85 30.41
C GLY A 279 -44.47 1.77 29.45
N ILE A 280 -45.08 1.64 28.27
CA ILE A 280 -44.67 0.71 27.21
C ILE A 280 -43.82 1.42 26.14
N ARG A 281 -44.14 2.67 25.80
CA ARG A 281 -43.32 3.51 24.91
C ARG A 281 -42.30 4.30 25.74
N ARG A 282 -41.15 3.67 25.98
CA ARG A 282 -40.05 4.27 26.73
C ARG A 282 -39.31 5.35 25.94
N LYS A 283 -38.72 6.29 26.68
CA LYS A 283 -37.84 7.37 26.20
C LYS A 283 -36.44 6.84 25.91
N HIS A 284 -35.81 7.34 24.87
CA HIS A 284 -34.42 7.04 24.51
C HIS A 284 -33.78 8.29 23.90
N HIS A 285 -32.52 8.57 24.23
CA HIS A 285 -31.79 9.67 23.61
C HIS A 285 -31.05 9.27 22.35
N CYS A 286 -31.10 10.14 21.35
CA CYS A 286 -30.23 10.13 20.20
C CYS A 286 -28.84 10.63 20.60
N ARG A 287 -27.79 9.82 20.42
CA ARG A 287 -26.41 10.26 20.72
C ARG A 287 -25.88 11.31 19.74
N ALA A 288 -26.54 11.48 18.60
CA ALA A 288 -26.13 12.44 17.56
C ALA A 288 -26.69 13.86 17.75
N CYS A 289 -27.93 13.99 18.22
CA CYS A 289 -28.61 15.28 18.34
C CYS A 289 -29.18 15.57 19.73
N GLY A 290 -29.01 14.67 20.70
CA GLY A 290 -29.50 14.87 22.08
C GLY A 290 -31.02 14.71 22.28
N GLU A 291 -31.80 14.61 21.21
CA GLU A 291 -33.27 14.53 21.28
C GLU A 291 -33.82 13.20 21.82
N VAL A 292 -35.02 13.29 22.40
CA VAL A 292 -35.74 12.15 23.00
C VAL A 292 -36.67 11.49 21.97
N ILE A 293 -36.40 10.23 21.68
CA ILE A 293 -37.06 9.42 20.66
C ILE A 293 -37.57 8.08 21.22
N CYS A 294 -38.52 7.46 20.54
CA CYS A 294 -39.00 6.11 20.88
C CYS A 294 -38.20 5.01 20.16
N LYS A 295 -38.32 3.76 20.64
CA LYS A 295 -37.62 2.59 20.06
C LYS A 295 -37.81 2.45 18.55
N LYS A 296 -39.01 2.72 18.02
CA LYS A 296 -39.32 2.62 16.57
C LYS A 296 -38.68 3.72 15.71
N CYS A 297 -38.31 4.84 16.34
CA CYS A 297 -37.68 5.99 15.73
C CYS A 297 -36.16 6.03 15.93
N SER A 298 -35.64 5.08 16.71
CA SER A 298 -34.21 4.91 16.95
C SER A 298 -33.68 3.70 16.21
N ILE A 299 -32.43 3.78 15.79
CA ILE A 299 -31.65 2.67 15.24
C ILE A 299 -30.31 2.59 15.97
N ILE A 300 -29.68 1.42 15.95
CA ILE A 300 -28.34 1.21 16.51
C ILE A 300 -27.41 1.04 15.32
N ASN A 301 -26.46 1.94 15.16
CA ASN A 301 -25.53 1.95 14.04
C ASN A 301 -24.10 1.79 14.55
N SER A 302 -23.29 1.11 13.75
CA SER A 302 -21.84 1.16 13.88
C SER A 302 -21.35 2.56 13.53
N VAL A 303 -20.38 3.06 14.29
CA VAL A 303 -19.76 4.38 14.11
C VAL A 303 -18.31 4.29 14.56
N ASP A 304 -17.44 5.01 13.88
CA ASP A 304 -16.03 5.13 14.24
C ASP A 304 -15.78 6.48 14.92
N LEU A 305 -15.38 6.44 16.20
CA LEU A 305 -15.12 7.63 17.00
C LEU A 305 -13.62 7.72 17.31
N PRO A 306 -12.93 8.85 17.04
CA PRO A 306 -11.48 8.95 17.17
C PRO A 306 -10.85 8.43 18.49
N PRO A 307 -11.44 8.68 19.69
CA PRO A 307 -10.87 8.17 20.93
C PRO A 307 -11.26 6.72 21.27
N ILE A 308 -12.28 6.16 20.63
CA ILE A 308 -12.88 4.86 21.01
C ILE A 308 -12.67 3.79 19.92
N GLY A 309 -12.51 4.20 18.68
CA GLY A 309 -12.60 3.35 17.49
C GLY A 309 -14.03 2.95 17.16
N LEU A 310 -14.15 1.87 16.36
CA LEU A 310 -15.43 1.34 15.93
C LEU A 310 -16.28 0.85 17.12
N THR A 311 -17.43 1.49 17.31
CA THR A 311 -18.40 1.19 18.37
C THR A 311 -19.82 1.23 17.83
N THR A 312 -20.82 0.93 18.65
CA THR A 312 -22.24 1.04 18.27
C THR A 312 -22.95 2.11 19.08
N MET A 313 -23.74 2.94 18.40
CA MET A 313 -24.49 4.03 19.03
C MET A 313 -25.94 4.07 18.58
N ARG A 314 -26.82 4.48 19.50
CA ARG A 314 -28.22 4.73 19.18
C ARG A 314 -28.41 6.13 18.61
N ILE A 315 -28.90 6.19 17.38
CA ILE A 315 -29.23 7.46 16.71
C ILE A 315 -30.69 7.45 16.26
N CYS A 316 -31.23 8.64 16.01
CA CYS A 316 -32.56 8.78 15.43
C CYS A 316 -32.51 8.52 13.92
N LYS A 317 -33.62 8.08 13.33
CA LYS A 317 -33.70 7.84 11.87
C LYS A 317 -33.33 9.08 11.05
N SER A 318 -33.77 10.27 11.47
CA SER A 318 -33.40 11.53 10.80
C SER A 318 -31.88 11.76 10.76
N CYS A 319 -31.17 11.53 11.88
CA CYS A 319 -29.71 11.64 11.94
C CYS A 319 -29.01 10.56 11.11
N SER A 320 -29.62 9.37 10.99
CA SER A 320 -29.11 8.31 10.11
C SER A 320 -29.22 8.68 8.63
N ASP A 321 -30.33 9.30 8.24
CA ASP A 321 -30.58 9.71 6.85
C ASP A 321 -29.81 10.99 6.47
N GLY A 322 -29.11 11.59 7.44
CA GLY A 322 -28.36 12.84 7.31
C GLY A 322 -29.22 14.11 7.18
N ASN A 323 -30.51 14.02 7.50
CA ASN A 323 -31.39 15.18 7.60
C ASN A 323 -31.22 15.81 8.99
N LEU A 324 -30.51 16.93 9.05
CA LEU A 324 -30.35 17.71 10.26
C LEU A 324 -31.24 18.95 10.22
N VAL A 325 -32.24 18.95 11.08
CA VAL A 325 -32.84 20.19 11.58
C VAL A 325 -31.99 20.62 12.76
N THR A 326 -31.22 21.69 12.60
CA THR A 326 -30.56 22.37 13.72
C THR A 326 -31.65 22.98 14.61
N ALA A 327 -31.83 22.40 15.79
CA ALA A 327 -32.66 23.00 16.82
C ALA A 327 -31.84 24.04 17.60
N SER A 328 -31.66 25.24 17.02
CA SER A 328 -31.47 26.52 17.74
C SER A 328 -31.22 27.67 16.76
N ALA A 329 -32.30 28.21 16.19
CA ALA A 329 -32.41 29.64 15.94
C ALA A 329 -33.85 30.01 16.33
N GLN A 330 -34.02 30.37 17.60
CA GLN A 330 -35.23 31.02 18.06
C GLN A 330 -35.33 32.38 17.36
N ALA A 331 -36.50 32.61 16.79
CA ALA A 331 -37.20 33.89 16.67
C ALA A 331 -36.37 35.16 16.87
N ASP A 332 -36.16 35.89 15.78
CA ASP A 332 -36.57 37.29 15.77
C ASP A 332 -37.27 37.61 14.45
N ASP A 333 -38.41 38.24 14.62
CA ASP A 333 -39.38 38.66 13.61
C ASP A 333 -38.99 40.08 13.12
N GLN A 334 -39.35 40.40 11.88
CA GLN A 334 -39.39 41.75 11.25
C GLN A 334 -38.08 42.39 10.73
N ALA A 335 -37.91 42.36 9.40
CA ALA A 335 -38.14 43.52 8.50
C ALA A 335 -37.44 43.34 7.14
N ALA A 336 -38.19 43.60 6.06
CA ALA A 336 -37.74 43.61 4.66
C ALA A 336 -37.18 45.02 4.26
N PRO A 337 -36.88 45.36 2.98
CA PRO A 337 -35.51 45.61 2.49
C PRO A 337 -35.22 47.03 1.92
N GLU A 338 -33.91 47.31 1.70
CA GLU A 338 -33.25 48.30 0.78
C GLU A 338 -33.34 49.83 1.10
N PRO A 339 -32.54 50.76 0.48
CA PRO A 339 -31.34 50.67 -0.41
C PRO A 339 -30.16 51.69 -0.16
N ILE A 340 -29.04 51.47 -0.86
CA ILE A 340 -28.08 52.40 -1.55
C ILE A 340 -27.73 53.79 -0.93
N SER A 341 -26.42 54.09 -0.72
CA SER A 341 -25.73 55.29 -1.26
C SER A 341 -24.21 55.36 -0.98
N ARG A 342 -23.53 56.09 -1.88
CA ARG A 342 -22.11 56.23 -2.23
C ARG A 342 -21.28 57.20 -1.36
N ARG A 343 -19.97 57.18 -1.66
CA ARG A 343 -18.86 58.17 -1.53
C ARG A 343 -17.87 57.79 -0.41
N GLY A 344 -16.55 57.78 -0.60
CA GLY A 344 -15.67 58.32 -1.64
C GLY A 344 -14.55 59.17 -1.01
N SER A 345 -13.34 59.13 -1.60
CA SER A 345 -12.04 59.75 -1.22
C SER A 345 -11.18 58.92 -0.25
N ALA A 346 -10.04 58.31 -0.60
CA ALA A 346 -8.84 58.69 -1.37
C ALA A 346 -7.83 59.53 -0.57
N LEU A 347 -6.65 58.93 -0.27
CA LEU A 347 -5.32 59.39 -0.72
C LEU A 347 -4.19 58.44 -0.24
N ASP A 348 -3.54 57.83 -1.24
CA ASP A 348 -2.22 57.19 -1.33
C ASP A 348 -1.11 58.30 -1.31
N PRO A 349 0.21 58.13 -1.58
CA PRO A 349 1.02 56.92 -1.84
C PRO A 349 2.46 56.91 -1.27
N ARG A 350 3.13 55.74 -1.35
CA ARG A 350 4.55 55.67 -1.76
C ARG A 350 4.76 54.49 -2.71
N ILE A 351 5.14 54.86 -3.94
CA ILE A 351 5.56 54.01 -5.07
C ILE A 351 7.07 54.10 -5.20
N SER A 352 7.73 53.00 -5.57
CA SER A 352 8.60 52.81 -6.77
C SER A 352 9.52 51.59 -6.53
N SER A 353 9.94 50.75 -7.48
CA SER A 353 9.70 50.51 -8.91
C SER A 353 10.80 49.53 -9.38
N GLY A 354 10.54 48.63 -10.34
CA GLY A 354 11.63 48.06 -11.15
C GLY A 354 11.42 46.66 -11.73
N ILE A 355 10.82 46.60 -12.92
CA ILE A 355 10.80 45.48 -13.86
C ILE A 355 12.02 45.63 -14.80
N HIS A 356 12.69 44.53 -15.16
CA HIS A 356 13.08 44.20 -16.55
C HIS A 356 13.72 42.81 -16.65
N GLY A 357 13.16 41.97 -17.54
CA GLY A 357 13.83 40.79 -18.06
C GLY A 357 14.68 41.12 -19.29
N ASN A 358 15.59 40.20 -19.64
CA ASN A 358 16.01 40.01 -21.02
C ASN A 358 16.65 38.61 -21.21
N GLU A 359 16.20 37.91 -22.25
CA GLU A 359 16.85 36.76 -22.88
C GLU A 359 18.13 37.19 -23.63
N LEU A 360 19.09 36.26 -23.75
CA LEU A 360 19.96 36.16 -24.92
C LEU A 360 20.59 34.76 -25.00
N ALA A 361 20.37 34.10 -26.13
CA ALA A 361 20.93 32.81 -26.52
C ALA A 361 22.14 32.98 -27.47
N LEU A 362 22.88 31.87 -27.61
CA LEU A 362 23.82 31.44 -28.67
C LEU A 362 25.32 31.72 -28.48
N THR A 363 26.11 30.66 -28.22
CA THR A 363 26.94 29.96 -29.25
C THR A 363 27.87 28.87 -28.63
N LEU A 364 27.97 27.71 -29.31
CA LEU A 364 29.02 26.67 -29.21
C LEU A 364 29.95 26.83 -30.46
N PRO A 365 31.21 26.29 -30.58
CA PRO A 365 31.61 24.92 -30.19
C PRO A 365 33.10 24.64 -29.81
N SER A 366 33.38 23.36 -29.48
CA SER A 366 34.67 22.61 -29.58
C SER A 366 35.73 22.84 -28.49
N SER A 367 36.48 21.86 -27.95
CA SER A 367 36.62 20.41 -28.15
C SER A 367 37.63 19.86 -27.13
N LYS A 368 37.32 18.76 -26.45
CA LYS A 368 38.19 17.67 -25.90
C LYS A 368 37.22 16.80 -25.08
N GLY A 369 36.71 15.66 -25.53
CA GLY A 369 37.29 14.67 -26.43
C GLY A 369 37.74 13.44 -25.65
N SER A 370 36.83 12.77 -24.94
CA SER A 370 36.84 11.32 -24.77
C SER A 370 35.45 10.79 -25.18
N VAL A 371 35.50 9.78 -26.04
CA VAL A 371 34.42 9.13 -26.80
C VAL A 371 33.76 8.05 -25.90
N PRO A 372 32.52 7.62 -26.17
CA PRO A 372 31.51 7.33 -25.16
C PRO A 372 31.60 5.93 -24.56
N ASP A 373 31.30 5.84 -23.27
CA ASP A 373 31.17 4.59 -22.49
C ASP A 373 29.95 3.73 -22.87
N SER A 374 29.46 3.84 -24.10
CA SER A 374 28.39 3.01 -24.65
C SER A 374 28.87 1.73 -25.32
N VAL A 375 30.19 1.50 -25.44
CA VAL A 375 30.72 0.29 -26.12
C VAL A 375 30.77 -0.94 -25.21
N GLY A 376 30.75 -0.79 -23.88
CA GLY A 376 30.62 -1.91 -22.94
C GLY A 376 29.17 -2.38 -22.73
N MET A 377 28.25 -1.43 -22.60
CA MET A 377 26.81 -1.69 -22.39
C MET A 377 26.18 -2.34 -23.63
N ALA A 378 26.55 -1.87 -24.82
CA ALA A 378 26.10 -2.45 -26.08
C ALA A 378 26.65 -3.87 -26.30
N TRP A 379 27.87 -4.17 -25.85
CA TRP A 379 28.47 -5.49 -25.96
C TRP A 379 27.79 -6.53 -25.04
N LEU A 380 27.45 -6.14 -23.80
CA LEU A 380 26.70 -6.98 -22.86
C LEU A 380 25.26 -7.26 -23.33
N SER A 381 24.59 -6.26 -23.90
CA SER A 381 23.29 -6.43 -24.56
C SER A 381 23.37 -7.30 -25.82
N GLN A 382 24.50 -7.28 -26.55
CA GLN A 382 24.73 -8.11 -27.74
C GLN A 382 25.03 -9.58 -27.39
N ILE A 383 25.63 -9.88 -26.23
CA ILE A 383 25.78 -11.25 -25.71
C ILE A 383 24.43 -11.83 -25.30
N ALA A 384 23.61 -11.05 -24.58
CA ALA A 384 22.22 -11.40 -24.23
C ALA A 384 21.30 -11.57 -25.46
N ALA A 385 21.67 -10.97 -26.59
CA ALA A 385 20.99 -11.12 -27.86
C ALA A 385 21.49 -12.32 -28.70
N ARG A 386 22.75 -12.74 -28.52
CA ARG A 386 23.35 -13.90 -29.24
C ARG A 386 23.18 -15.23 -28.51
N ASP A 387 23.06 -15.24 -27.19
CA ASP A 387 22.87 -16.44 -26.36
C ASP A 387 21.81 -16.18 -25.25
N PRO A 388 20.56 -16.66 -25.42
CA PRO A 388 19.45 -16.35 -24.51
C PRO A 388 19.57 -17.02 -23.14
N THR A 389 20.49 -17.96 -22.95
CA THR A 389 20.70 -18.64 -21.65
C THR A 389 21.46 -17.78 -20.63
N LYS A 390 22.11 -16.69 -21.07
CA LYS A 390 22.95 -15.82 -20.22
C LYS A 390 22.35 -14.42 -19.95
N ARG A 391 21.12 -14.17 -20.41
CA ARG A 391 20.45 -12.84 -20.42
C ARG A 391 20.06 -12.33 -19.02
N GLU A 392 19.43 -13.19 -18.22
CA GLU A 392 19.01 -12.84 -16.85
C GLU A 392 20.20 -12.66 -15.89
N MET A 393 21.32 -13.30 -16.18
CA MET A 393 22.58 -13.20 -15.43
C MET A 393 23.25 -11.84 -15.61
N VAL A 394 23.23 -11.29 -16.82
CA VAL A 394 23.86 -10.01 -17.16
C VAL A 394 23.07 -8.82 -16.58
N GLU A 395 21.73 -8.91 -16.51
CA GLU A 395 20.87 -7.87 -15.93
C GLU A 395 21.02 -7.77 -14.40
N LYS A 396 21.05 -8.89 -13.67
CA LYS A 396 21.25 -8.91 -12.20
C LYS A 396 22.65 -8.46 -11.77
N LEU A 397 23.64 -8.66 -12.63
CA LEU A 397 25.01 -8.19 -12.44
C LEU A 397 25.12 -6.66 -12.48
N MET A 398 24.23 -6.01 -13.22
CA MET A 398 24.32 -4.58 -13.49
C MET A 398 23.69 -3.72 -12.41
N GLU A 399 22.71 -4.24 -11.69
CA GLU A 399 22.08 -3.53 -10.57
C GLU A 399 22.83 -3.72 -9.23
N GLY A 400 23.46 -4.87 -8.98
CA GLY A 400 24.04 -5.18 -7.66
C GLY A 400 25.31 -4.41 -7.26
N PHE A 401 25.87 -3.55 -8.13
CA PHE A 401 27.27 -3.11 -8.01
C PHE A 401 27.59 -1.63 -8.14
N GLY A 402 26.58 -0.79 -8.38
CA GLY A 402 26.69 0.66 -8.19
C GLY A 402 27.94 1.32 -8.81
N LEU A 403 28.17 1.13 -10.11
CA LEU A 403 28.96 2.05 -10.95
C LEU A 403 27.93 2.74 -11.88
N GLN A 404 27.75 4.06 -12.00
CA GLN A 404 28.60 5.28 -12.05
C GLN A 404 27.77 6.50 -11.51
N GLU A 405 28.23 7.73 -11.25
CA GLU A 405 29.53 8.45 -11.25
C GLU A 405 29.46 9.63 -10.24
N GLU A 406 30.58 9.87 -9.55
CA GLU A 406 31.02 11.05 -8.78
C GLU A 406 30.12 11.77 -7.75
N GLY A 407 30.40 11.46 -6.47
CA GLY A 407 30.21 12.35 -5.32
C GLY A 407 31.15 11.91 -4.19
N ILE A 408 32.05 12.79 -3.77
CA ILE A 408 33.17 12.55 -2.85
C ILE A 408 32.68 12.04 -1.48
N PHE A 409 33.32 10.96 -0.99
CA PHE A 409 33.15 10.42 0.36
C PHE A 409 33.75 11.37 1.40
N GLU A 410 32.93 11.91 2.31
CA GLU A 410 33.41 12.33 3.62
C GLU A 410 33.26 11.15 4.58
N ALA A 411 34.41 10.64 5.03
CA ALA A 411 34.48 9.72 6.17
C ALA A 411 33.94 10.45 7.40
N SER A 412 32.75 10.09 7.87
CA SER A 412 32.21 10.66 9.11
C SER A 412 33.09 10.21 10.28
N SER A 413 33.85 11.16 10.81
CA SER A 413 34.40 11.09 12.15
C SER A 413 33.26 10.88 13.14
N GLY A 414 33.24 9.72 13.79
CA GLY A 414 32.16 9.31 14.68
C GLY A 414 32.00 10.23 15.89
N GLU A 415 30.80 10.78 16.05
CA GLU A 415 30.29 11.17 17.36
C GLU A 415 29.53 9.99 17.97
N TYR A 416 30.03 9.52 19.11
CA TYR A 416 29.47 8.41 19.89
C TYR A 416 28.13 8.84 20.53
N ASN A 417 27.04 8.16 20.15
CA ASN A 417 25.72 8.31 20.76
C ASN A 417 25.53 7.24 21.86
N PRO A 418 25.45 7.62 23.15
CA PRO A 418 25.36 6.67 24.26
C PRO A 418 24.00 5.95 24.39
N ASP A 419 22.99 6.31 23.59
CA ASP A 419 21.65 5.69 23.61
C ASP A 419 21.43 4.66 22.48
N ALA A 420 22.44 4.39 21.63
CA ALA A 420 22.34 3.39 20.58
C ALA A 420 22.31 1.96 21.16
N PRO A 421 21.48 1.04 20.63
CA PRO A 421 21.56 -0.38 21.00
C PRO A 421 22.99 -0.89 20.68
N PRO A 422 23.53 -1.83 21.47
CA PRO A 422 24.91 -2.26 21.32
C PRO A 422 25.15 -2.77 19.89
N GLU A 423 26.15 -2.20 19.21
CA GLU A 423 26.57 -2.59 17.86
C GLU A 423 26.73 -4.12 17.76
N ASP A 424 26.21 -4.72 16.70
CA ASP A 424 26.40 -6.16 16.48
C ASP A 424 27.89 -6.38 16.18
N ILE A 425 28.54 -7.26 16.94
CA ILE A 425 29.97 -7.57 16.82
C ILE A 425 30.37 -7.96 15.38
N TYR A 426 29.43 -8.47 14.58
CA TYR A 426 29.68 -8.77 13.16
C TYR A 426 29.88 -7.51 12.31
N ASP A 427 29.20 -6.40 12.61
CA ASP A 427 29.37 -5.10 11.94
C ASP A 427 30.74 -4.52 12.23
N LEU A 428 31.15 -4.54 13.51
CA LEU A 428 32.50 -4.14 13.90
C LEU A 428 33.59 -4.98 13.22
N LEU A 429 33.41 -6.30 13.13
CA LEU A 429 34.38 -7.18 12.45
C LEU A 429 34.45 -6.93 10.94
N CYS A 430 33.33 -6.58 10.32
CA CYS A 430 33.24 -6.25 8.90
C CYS A 430 33.93 -4.91 8.59
N ASP A 431 33.69 -3.89 9.42
CA ASP A 431 34.32 -2.58 9.32
C ASP A 431 35.83 -2.66 9.53
N LEU A 432 36.29 -3.41 10.55
CA LEU A 432 37.71 -3.63 10.79
C LEU A 432 38.40 -4.35 9.61
N ALA A 433 37.72 -5.31 8.97
CA ALA A 433 38.24 -6.00 7.79
C ALA A 433 38.40 -5.03 6.60
N SER A 434 37.38 -4.21 6.32
CA SER A 434 37.41 -3.20 5.25
C SER A 434 38.53 -2.18 5.48
N GLN A 435 38.62 -1.62 6.70
CA GLN A 435 39.61 -0.58 7.03
C GLN A 435 41.04 -1.12 7.03
N ALA A 436 41.30 -2.29 7.62
CA ALA A 436 42.65 -2.81 7.75
C ALA A 436 43.27 -3.22 6.42
N LEU A 437 42.44 -3.59 5.44
CA LEU A 437 42.87 -3.93 4.09
C LEU A 437 42.62 -2.78 3.11
N ASP A 438 42.05 -1.64 3.51
CA ASP A 438 41.70 -0.51 2.64
C ASP A 438 40.91 -0.97 1.41
N CYS A 439 39.84 -1.75 1.65
CA CYS A 439 39.03 -2.36 0.60
C CYS A 439 37.63 -1.77 0.59
N LYS A 440 37.12 -1.49 -0.61
CA LYS A 440 35.79 -0.89 -0.85
C LYS A 440 34.65 -1.74 -0.27
N PHE A 441 34.82 -3.06 -0.21
CA PHE A 441 33.78 -3.98 0.29
C PHE A 441 34.35 -4.96 1.32
N ALA A 442 33.54 -5.28 2.33
CA ALA A 442 33.79 -6.35 3.29
C ALA A 442 32.50 -7.11 3.61
N ILE A 443 32.60 -8.39 3.94
CA ILE A 443 31.46 -9.27 4.19
C ILE A 443 31.81 -10.31 5.25
N VAL A 444 30.94 -10.48 6.24
CA VAL A 444 30.87 -11.69 7.07
C VAL A 444 29.64 -12.47 6.62
N HIS A 445 29.77 -13.72 6.21
CA HIS A 445 28.62 -14.50 5.72
C HIS A 445 28.66 -15.95 6.14
N ILE A 446 27.49 -16.58 6.06
CA ILE A 446 27.27 -18.01 6.25
C ILE A 446 26.74 -18.59 4.94
N LEU A 447 27.26 -19.75 4.55
CA LEU A 447 26.84 -20.48 3.35
C LEU A 447 25.87 -21.59 3.73
N ASP A 448 24.75 -21.61 3.02
CA ASP A 448 23.71 -22.65 3.06
C ASP A 448 23.68 -23.38 1.70
N GLU A 449 22.92 -24.46 1.59
CA GLU A 449 22.88 -25.33 0.40
C GLU A 449 22.64 -24.56 -0.90
N ASN A 450 21.81 -23.51 -0.86
CA ASN A 450 21.38 -22.75 -2.04
C ASN A 450 21.74 -21.25 -2.02
N ARG A 451 22.26 -20.70 -0.90
CA ARG A 451 22.43 -19.25 -0.71
C ARG A 451 23.64 -18.90 0.16
N GLN A 452 24.20 -17.72 -0.07
CA GLN A 452 25.18 -17.09 0.80
C GLN A 452 24.49 -15.96 1.58
N TRP A 453 24.36 -16.10 2.89
CA TRP A 453 23.70 -15.15 3.79
C TRP A 453 24.71 -14.19 4.41
N PHE A 454 24.58 -12.89 4.18
CA PHE A 454 25.47 -11.89 4.76
C PHE A 454 25.02 -11.57 6.18
N LYS A 455 25.85 -11.98 7.14
CA LYS A 455 25.65 -11.69 8.56
C LYS A 455 26.00 -10.24 8.88
N SER A 456 26.97 -9.69 8.16
CA SER A 456 27.34 -8.28 8.14
C SER A 456 28.05 -7.92 6.83
N LYS A 457 28.05 -6.64 6.45
CA LYS A 457 28.51 -6.17 5.14
C LYS A 457 28.88 -4.68 5.15
N VAL A 458 29.88 -4.32 4.37
CA VAL A 458 30.32 -2.93 4.11
C VAL A 458 30.15 -2.63 2.62
N THR A 459 29.47 -1.52 2.29
CA THR A 459 29.22 -1.03 0.92
C THR A 459 28.38 -1.96 0.03
N ILE A 460 27.83 -3.05 0.58
CA ILE A 460 26.94 -4.00 -0.12
C ILE A 460 25.53 -3.83 0.42
N LYS A 461 24.53 -3.71 -0.46
CA LYS A 461 23.15 -3.36 -0.08
C LYS A 461 22.27 -4.59 0.17
N GLU A 462 22.60 -5.73 -0.42
CA GLU A 462 21.86 -7.00 -0.37
C GLU A 462 22.14 -7.79 0.91
N SER A 463 21.20 -8.56 1.44
CA SER A 463 21.40 -9.41 2.64
C SER A 463 21.83 -10.83 2.34
N ASP A 464 21.66 -11.30 1.10
CA ASP A 464 22.04 -12.63 0.63
C ASP A 464 22.17 -12.65 -0.89
N ILE A 465 22.93 -13.63 -1.40
CA ILE A 465 23.06 -13.89 -2.85
C ILE A 465 22.91 -15.39 -3.15
N GLY A 466 22.50 -15.70 -4.38
CA GLY A 466 22.48 -17.09 -4.87
C GLY A 466 23.89 -17.68 -4.93
N ARG A 467 24.01 -18.97 -4.58
CA ARG A 467 25.32 -19.66 -4.52
C ARG A 467 26.07 -19.65 -5.86
N ASP A 468 25.34 -19.70 -6.98
CA ASP A 468 25.89 -19.66 -8.34
C ASP A 468 26.63 -18.34 -8.68
N PHE A 469 26.49 -17.31 -7.84
CA PHE A 469 27.15 -16.02 -7.94
C PHE A 469 28.18 -15.77 -6.83
N SER A 470 28.41 -16.76 -5.97
CA SER A 470 29.25 -16.63 -4.77
C SER A 470 30.74 -16.55 -5.12
N PHE A 471 31.37 -15.41 -4.83
CA PHE A 471 32.84 -15.28 -4.79
C PHE A 471 33.44 -15.88 -3.54
N CYS A 472 32.70 -15.76 -2.44
CA CYS A 472 33.21 -16.01 -1.11
C CYS A 472 33.01 -17.47 -0.66
N GLU A 473 32.46 -18.31 -1.54
CA GLU A 473 32.44 -19.77 -1.35
C GLU A 473 33.83 -20.40 -1.49
N VAL A 474 34.77 -19.79 -2.21
CA VAL A 474 36.08 -20.42 -2.46
C VAL A 474 36.86 -20.67 -1.16
N PRO A 475 36.96 -19.73 -0.20
CA PRO A 475 37.50 -20.02 1.13
C PRO A 475 36.79 -21.16 1.86
N VAL A 476 35.48 -21.32 1.66
CA VAL A 476 34.65 -22.35 2.33
C VAL A 476 34.85 -23.72 1.70
N SER A 477 34.83 -23.81 0.38
CA SER A 477 35.02 -25.05 -0.38
C SER A 477 36.45 -25.57 -0.27
N THR A 478 37.44 -24.68 -0.28
CA THR A 478 38.86 -25.04 -0.09
C THR A 478 39.23 -25.22 1.38
N ARG A 479 38.41 -24.72 2.31
CA ARG A 479 38.66 -24.72 3.75
C ARG A 479 40.01 -24.08 4.11
N MET A 480 40.46 -23.11 3.33
CA MET A 480 41.70 -22.37 3.54
C MET A 480 41.50 -20.89 3.21
N PRO A 481 42.33 -19.98 3.76
CA PRO A 481 42.35 -18.60 3.31
C PRO A 481 42.70 -18.50 1.84
N VAL A 482 42.02 -17.59 1.14
CA VAL A 482 42.21 -17.36 -0.30
C VAL A 482 42.58 -15.91 -0.52
N VAL A 483 43.62 -15.68 -1.33
CA VAL A 483 43.98 -14.36 -1.82
C VAL A 483 44.05 -14.42 -3.34
N VAL A 484 43.34 -13.51 -3.99
CA VAL A 484 43.34 -13.31 -5.43
C VAL A 484 43.75 -11.88 -5.69
N LEU A 485 44.99 -11.71 -6.16
CA LEU A 485 45.61 -10.42 -6.39
C LEU A 485 45.07 -9.72 -7.64
N ASP A 486 44.69 -10.51 -8.65
CA ASP A 486 44.01 -10.05 -9.85
C ASP A 486 43.08 -11.16 -10.36
N THR A 487 41.78 -11.01 -10.15
CA THR A 487 40.75 -11.97 -10.54
C THR A 487 40.68 -12.22 -12.04
N TRP A 488 41.15 -11.29 -12.88
CA TRP A 488 41.27 -11.48 -14.33
C TRP A 488 42.36 -12.47 -14.73
N LYS A 489 43.30 -12.75 -13.84
CA LYS A 489 44.40 -13.69 -14.07
C LYS A 489 44.20 -15.01 -13.33
N ASP A 490 43.10 -15.12 -12.58
CA ASP A 490 42.78 -16.32 -11.80
C ASP A 490 41.65 -17.08 -12.48
N GLY A 491 41.98 -18.24 -13.05
CA GLY A 491 41.05 -19.06 -13.83
C GLY A 491 39.80 -19.52 -13.06
N ARG A 492 39.78 -19.41 -11.72
CA ARG A 492 38.59 -19.69 -10.90
C ARG A 492 37.55 -18.58 -10.96
N PHE A 493 37.97 -17.36 -11.28
CA PHE A 493 37.15 -16.14 -11.19
C PHE A 493 37.08 -15.36 -12.51
N GLU A 494 37.93 -15.68 -13.50
CA GLU A 494 38.03 -14.96 -14.77
C GLU A 494 36.71 -14.89 -15.57
N THR A 495 35.82 -15.87 -15.39
CA THR A 495 34.49 -15.91 -16.03
C THR A 495 33.37 -15.51 -15.09
N ASN A 496 33.68 -15.20 -13.82
CA ASN A 496 32.68 -14.96 -12.83
C ASN A 496 31.98 -13.62 -13.12
N PRO A 497 30.64 -13.58 -13.07
CA PRO A 497 29.84 -12.39 -13.14
C PRO A 497 30.46 -11.13 -12.50
N PHE A 498 30.86 -11.15 -11.22
CA PHE A 498 31.27 -9.91 -10.54
C PHE A 498 32.67 -9.41 -10.97
N VAL A 499 33.39 -10.22 -11.75
CA VAL A 499 34.71 -9.89 -12.32
C VAL A 499 34.60 -9.37 -13.75
N THR A 500 33.67 -9.91 -14.52
CA THR A 500 33.49 -9.61 -15.95
C THR A 500 32.40 -8.58 -16.21
N GLY A 501 31.47 -8.41 -15.29
CA GLY A 501 30.43 -7.38 -15.35
C GLY A 501 30.80 -6.13 -14.53
N PRO A 502 29.82 -5.28 -14.22
CA PRO A 502 30.10 -3.88 -13.91
C PRO A 502 30.72 -3.65 -12.54
N LEU A 503 30.70 -4.58 -11.58
CA LEU A 503 31.49 -4.35 -10.37
C LEU A 503 33.00 -4.28 -10.62
N GLN A 504 33.42 -4.99 -11.67
CA GLN A 504 34.82 -5.19 -12.02
C GLN A 504 35.64 -5.55 -10.77
N VAL A 505 35.22 -6.55 -9.99
CA VAL A 505 36.03 -7.03 -8.85
C VAL A 505 37.37 -7.48 -9.40
N ARG A 506 38.45 -6.88 -8.91
CA ARG A 506 39.82 -7.20 -9.30
C ARG A 506 40.62 -7.83 -8.18
N PHE A 507 40.24 -7.61 -6.93
CA PHE A 507 40.92 -8.17 -5.77
C PHE A 507 39.93 -8.86 -4.82
N LEU A 508 40.36 -9.98 -4.24
CA LEU A 508 39.62 -10.74 -3.22
C LEU A 508 40.61 -11.26 -2.18
N ALA A 509 40.28 -11.11 -0.90
CA ALA A 509 40.88 -11.89 0.17
C ALA A 509 39.80 -12.41 1.12
N GLY A 510 39.88 -13.68 1.51
CA GLY A 510 38.88 -14.29 2.38
C GLY A 510 39.45 -15.36 3.31
N ALA A 511 38.87 -15.49 4.50
CA ALA A 511 39.25 -16.47 5.52
C ALA A 511 38.02 -17.26 6.01
N PRO A 512 38.08 -18.61 6.04
CA PRO A 512 36.95 -19.46 6.39
C PRO A 512 36.54 -19.38 7.86
N LEU A 513 35.24 -19.53 8.11
CA LEU A 513 34.60 -19.64 9.42
C LEU A 513 34.40 -21.12 9.76
N PHE A 514 35.08 -21.60 10.80
CA PHE A 514 34.92 -22.97 11.31
C PHE A 514 34.12 -22.99 12.60
N ASP A 515 33.12 -23.86 12.65
CA ASP A 515 32.38 -24.18 13.87
C ASP A 515 33.17 -25.19 14.72
N VAL A 516 32.77 -25.37 15.98
CA VAL A 516 33.48 -26.17 16.99
C VAL A 516 33.60 -27.66 16.62
N ASP A 517 32.71 -28.15 15.78
CA ASP A 517 32.70 -29.50 15.21
C ASP A 517 33.63 -29.65 13.99
N GLY A 518 34.30 -28.57 13.58
CA GLY A 518 35.14 -28.50 12.39
C GLY A 518 34.35 -28.26 11.10
N SER A 519 33.04 -28.00 11.16
CA SER A 519 32.24 -27.66 9.98
C SER A 519 32.61 -26.26 9.46
N CYS A 520 32.84 -26.12 8.16
CA CYS A 520 33.10 -24.81 7.55
C CYS A 520 31.78 -24.19 7.13
N VAL A 521 31.33 -23.16 7.83
CA VAL A 521 29.96 -22.65 7.70
C VAL A 521 29.87 -21.33 6.93
N GLY A 522 31.00 -20.69 6.63
CA GLY A 522 31.03 -19.37 5.98
C GLY A 522 32.45 -18.82 5.84
N SER A 523 32.59 -17.54 5.51
CA SER A 523 33.90 -16.85 5.53
C SER A 523 33.76 -15.35 5.81
N VAL A 524 34.87 -14.71 6.18
CA VAL A 524 35.03 -13.25 6.18
C VAL A 524 35.83 -12.88 4.93
N CYS A 525 35.30 -11.98 4.10
CA CYS A 525 35.92 -11.60 2.83
C CYS A 525 35.98 -10.09 2.67
N VAL A 526 37.02 -9.63 1.96
CA VAL A 526 37.12 -8.27 1.43
C VAL A 526 37.29 -8.30 -0.08
N LEU A 527 36.74 -7.29 -0.76
CA LEU A 527 36.75 -7.17 -2.22
C LEU A 527 37.11 -5.74 -2.63
N ASP A 528 37.71 -5.60 -3.81
CA ASP A 528 38.05 -4.30 -4.39
C ASP A 528 37.97 -4.33 -5.93
N SER A 529 37.71 -3.18 -6.55
CA SER A 529 37.70 -3.03 -8.01
C SER A 529 39.07 -2.74 -8.61
N LYS A 530 40.11 -2.60 -7.76
CA LYS A 530 41.51 -2.44 -8.18
C LYS A 530 42.32 -3.70 -7.87
N PRO A 531 43.16 -4.21 -8.80
CA PRO A 531 44.04 -5.33 -8.51
C PRO A 531 45.13 -4.90 -7.53
N ARG A 532 45.71 -5.87 -6.82
CA ARG A 532 46.81 -5.63 -5.88
C ARG A 532 48.07 -6.33 -6.32
N VAL A 533 49.23 -5.75 -6.01
CA VAL A 533 50.53 -6.35 -6.34
C VAL A 533 50.89 -7.45 -5.34
N SER A 534 50.53 -7.27 -4.07
CA SER A 534 50.75 -8.25 -3.02
C SER A 534 49.79 -8.00 -1.86
N LEU A 535 49.59 -9.02 -1.03
CA LEU A 535 48.92 -8.89 0.27
C LEU A 535 49.93 -9.32 1.35
N PRO A 536 50.31 -8.43 2.28
CA PRO A 536 51.18 -8.79 3.39
C PRO A 536 50.64 -9.98 4.20
N PRO A 537 51.49 -10.95 4.61
CA PRO A 537 51.06 -12.08 5.45
C PRO A 537 50.38 -11.63 6.74
N THR A 538 50.72 -10.45 7.26
CA THR A 538 50.10 -9.85 8.45
C THR A 538 48.62 -9.49 8.23
N GLN A 539 48.23 -9.05 7.04
CA GLN A 539 46.83 -8.76 6.70
C GLN A 539 46.02 -10.04 6.50
N LEU A 540 46.62 -11.09 5.93
CA LEU A 540 45.96 -12.39 5.83
C LEU A 540 45.75 -13.03 7.21
N ALA A 541 46.78 -12.98 8.07
CA ALA A 541 46.68 -13.44 9.46
C ALA A 541 45.66 -12.63 10.28
N LEU A 542 45.44 -11.35 9.95
CA LEU A 542 44.36 -10.56 10.53
C LEU A 542 42.99 -11.10 10.10
N MET A 543 42.77 -11.37 8.81
CA MET A 543 41.51 -11.93 8.31
C MET A 543 41.18 -13.27 8.99
N GLU A 544 42.17 -14.14 9.21
CA GLU A 544 41.99 -15.39 9.95
C GLU A 544 41.57 -15.15 11.42
N LYS A 545 42.16 -14.15 12.08
CA LYS A 545 41.77 -13.77 13.45
C LYS A 545 40.35 -13.20 13.51
N LEU A 546 39.95 -12.38 12.53
CA LEU A 546 38.59 -11.84 12.44
C LEU A 546 37.57 -12.97 12.23
N ALA A 547 37.89 -13.95 11.37
CA ALA A 547 37.08 -15.14 11.16
C ALA A 547 36.93 -15.97 12.45
N HIS A 548 38.01 -16.15 13.20
CA HIS A 548 37.96 -16.83 14.50
C HIS A 548 37.08 -16.08 15.51
N LEU A 549 37.20 -14.76 15.61
CA LEU A 549 36.40 -13.93 16.52
C LEU A 549 34.90 -13.96 16.17
N ALA A 550 34.56 -13.97 14.87
CA ALA A 550 33.19 -14.11 14.41
C ALA A 550 32.55 -15.43 14.89
N MET A 551 33.31 -16.52 14.89
CA MET A 551 32.82 -17.84 15.33
C MET A 551 32.74 -17.98 16.84
N VAL A 552 33.70 -17.45 17.60
CA VAL A 552 33.61 -17.39 19.07
C VAL A 552 32.32 -16.66 19.48
N SER A 553 32.04 -15.52 18.84
CA SER A 553 30.82 -14.74 19.10
C SER A 553 29.54 -15.49 18.73
N LEU A 554 29.57 -16.30 17.66
CA LEU A 554 28.42 -17.11 17.25
C LEU A 554 28.14 -18.22 18.27
N GLN A 555 29.20 -18.87 18.77
CA GLN A 555 29.11 -19.96 19.72
C GLN A 555 28.59 -19.49 21.07
N GLU A 556 29.11 -18.38 21.61
CA GLU A 556 28.62 -17.79 22.86
C GLU A 556 27.12 -17.47 22.80
N ARG A 557 26.65 -16.94 21.65
CA ARG A 557 25.22 -16.69 21.42
C ARG A 557 24.41 -17.99 21.39
N ARG A 558 24.90 -19.05 20.73
CA ARG A 558 24.22 -20.37 20.70
C ARG A 558 24.13 -20.99 22.09
N GLU A 559 25.20 -20.92 22.88
CA GLU A 559 25.22 -21.43 24.26
C GLU A 559 24.32 -20.64 25.20
N ALA A 560 24.27 -19.31 25.05
CA ALA A 560 23.36 -18.47 25.82
C ALA A 560 21.88 -18.78 25.51
N VAL A 561 21.55 -19.07 24.25
CA VAL A 561 20.21 -19.50 23.83
C VAL A 561 19.88 -20.90 24.35
N ALA A 562 20.82 -21.85 24.25
CA ALA A 562 20.64 -23.21 24.75
C ALA A 562 20.46 -23.26 26.28
N LYS A 563 21.25 -22.49 27.04
CA LYS A 563 21.10 -22.34 28.50
C LYS A 563 19.75 -21.71 28.88
N LYS A 564 19.26 -20.74 28.11
CA LYS A 564 17.91 -20.16 28.29
C LYS A 564 16.79 -21.17 28.01
N GLN A 565 16.97 -22.12 27.08
CA GLN A 565 15.99 -23.16 26.78
C GLN A 565 15.98 -24.30 27.84
N LEU A 566 17.13 -24.63 28.42
CA LEU A 566 17.25 -25.62 29.51
C LEU A 566 16.59 -25.19 30.83
N LEU A 567 16.42 -23.88 31.06
CA LEU A 567 15.70 -23.33 32.22
C LEU A 567 14.17 -23.42 32.12
N VAL A 568 13.61 -23.94 31.01
CA VAL A 568 12.17 -23.96 30.71
C VAL A 568 11.58 -25.39 30.64
N LEU A 569 12.25 -26.41 31.19
CA LEU A 569 11.66 -27.76 31.28
C LEU A 569 10.68 -27.89 32.46
N PRO A 570 9.44 -28.40 32.27
CA PRO A 570 8.50 -28.65 33.37
C PRO A 570 8.95 -29.84 34.23
N ARG A 571 8.85 -29.65 35.55
CA ARG A 571 9.18 -30.64 36.58
C ARG A 571 8.03 -31.66 36.73
N ALA A 572 8.31 -32.90 36.32
CA ALA A 572 7.84 -34.21 36.84
C ALA A 572 6.35 -34.64 36.83
N GLN A 573 6.13 -35.82 36.22
CA GLN A 573 5.42 -37.05 36.71
C GLN A 573 3.89 -36.95 36.99
N SER A 574 3.02 -37.94 36.72
CA SER A 574 3.13 -39.39 36.83
C SER A 574 1.97 -40.15 36.13
N VAL A 575 2.32 -41.27 35.47
CA VAL A 575 1.68 -42.61 35.50
C VAL A 575 0.25 -42.85 34.96
N SER A 576 0.19 -43.92 34.14
CA SER A 576 -0.86 -44.61 33.38
C SER A 576 -2.09 -45.13 34.15
N TYR A 577 -3.21 -45.31 33.42
CA TYR A 577 -3.98 -46.57 33.42
C TYR A 577 -4.86 -46.73 32.16
N GLU A 578 -4.89 -47.96 31.64
CA GLU A 578 -5.57 -48.42 30.41
C GLU A 578 -7.07 -48.71 30.59
N SER A 579 -7.76 -48.70 29.44
CA SER A 579 -8.90 -49.56 29.03
C SER A 579 -10.31 -49.29 29.56
N ALA A 580 -11.25 -48.98 28.63
CA ALA A 580 -12.48 -49.75 28.40
C ALA A 580 -13.31 -49.17 27.23
N LYS A 581 -13.78 -50.06 26.34
CA LYS A 581 -14.71 -49.80 25.23
C LYS A 581 -16.17 -49.64 25.72
N PRO A 582 -17.07 -49.04 24.91
CA PRO A 582 -18.40 -48.61 25.33
C PRO A 582 -19.47 -49.72 25.25
N PHE A 583 -20.46 -49.62 26.13
CA PHE A 583 -21.69 -50.41 26.14
C PHE A 583 -22.82 -49.64 25.44
N MET A 584 -23.54 -50.32 24.54
CA MET A 584 -24.71 -49.84 23.77
C MET A 584 -26.02 -50.30 24.43
N LEU A 585 -27.07 -49.46 24.39
CA LEU A 585 -28.51 -49.78 24.27
C LEU A 585 -29.31 -48.46 24.50
N GLY A 586 -30.32 -48.05 23.71
CA GLY A 586 -30.99 -48.67 22.58
C GLY A 586 -31.97 -47.71 21.86
N GLN A 587 -32.27 -48.06 20.61
CA GLN A 587 -33.55 -48.05 19.86
C GLN A 587 -34.47 -46.78 19.90
N VAL A 588 -34.59 -45.94 18.84
CA VAL A 588 -35.36 -46.04 17.53
C VAL A 588 -36.90 -45.91 17.72
N PRO A 589 -37.75 -45.31 16.83
CA PRO A 589 -37.65 -44.19 15.84
C PRO A 589 -38.84 -43.18 15.89
N TYR A 590 -38.83 -42.10 15.08
CA TYR A 590 -40.07 -41.47 14.60
C TYR A 590 -39.89 -40.89 13.17
N ASN A 591 -40.72 -41.39 12.24
CA ASN A 591 -41.08 -40.88 10.90
C ASN A 591 -42.62 -41.02 10.87
N ALA A 592 -43.48 -40.26 10.18
CA ALA A 592 -43.50 -39.01 9.42
C ALA A 592 -45.00 -38.75 9.04
N GLN A 593 -45.32 -37.61 8.40
CA GLN A 593 -46.57 -37.22 7.69
C GLN A 593 -47.67 -36.53 8.54
N ARG A 594 -48.45 -35.52 8.09
CA ARG A 594 -48.63 -34.63 6.90
C ARG A 594 -49.62 -33.52 7.37
N ALA A 595 -49.64 -32.28 6.89
CA ALA A 595 -50.48 -31.76 5.80
C ALA A 595 -50.42 -30.19 5.87
N SER A 596 -49.93 -29.49 4.84
CA SER A 596 -50.67 -28.66 3.85
C SER A 596 -51.53 -27.52 4.42
N ASP A 597 -51.17 -26.26 4.08
CA ASP A 597 -52.05 -25.23 3.48
C ASP A 597 -51.38 -23.84 3.51
N LEU A 598 -50.89 -23.36 2.37
CA LEU A 598 -50.58 -21.94 2.12
C LEU A 598 -50.82 -21.58 0.65
N VAL A 599 -51.72 -20.62 0.42
CA VAL A 599 -51.94 -19.86 -0.84
C VAL A 599 -52.08 -18.37 -0.45
N PRO A 600 -51.67 -17.40 -1.31
CA PRO A 600 -51.05 -16.15 -0.90
C PRO A 600 -51.97 -14.92 -0.98
N LEU A 601 -51.56 -13.80 -0.37
CA LEU A 601 -52.16 -12.48 -0.60
C LEU A 601 -51.11 -11.47 -1.09
N GLN A 602 -51.36 -10.97 -2.30
CA GLN A 602 -50.76 -9.80 -2.92
C GLN A 602 -51.20 -8.52 -2.21
N SER A 603 -50.33 -7.51 -2.13
CA SER A 603 -50.76 -6.11 -1.99
C SER A 603 -49.96 -5.23 -2.96
N SER A 604 -50.71 -4.62 -3.87
CA SER A 604 -50.35 -3.65 -4.89
C SER A 604 -49.86 -2.32 -4.27
N TYR A 605 -48.75 -1.79 -4.79
CA TYR A 605 -48.37 -0.39 -4.62
C TYR A 605 -48.79 0.38 -5.88
N THR A 606 -49.76 1.27 -5.72
CA THR A 606 -50.13 2.27 -6.73
C THR A 606 -49.16 3.45 -6.66
N LYS A 607 -48.53 3.79 -7.80
CA LYS A 607 -47.74 5.01 -7.97
C LYS A 607 -48.68 6.22 -8.00
N SER A 608 -48.54 7.15 -7.06
CA SER A 608 -49.14 8.48 -7.16
C SER A 608 -48.25 9.39 -8.02
N ALA A 609 -48.84 10.05 -9.02
CA ALA A 609 -48.17 11.06 -9.85
C ALA A 609 -47.86 12.34 -9.05
N PRO A 610 -46.76 13.06 -9.36
CA PRO A 610 -46.39 14.30 -8.67
C PRO A 610 -47.39 15.43 -8.97
N SER A 611 -47.60 16.30 -7.98
CA SER A 611 -48.52 17.43 -8.09
C SER A 611 -48.02 18.51 -9.07
N ALA A 612 -48.93 19.28 -9.67
CA ALA A 612 -48.62 20.32 -10.67
C ALA A 612 -47.59 21.36 -10.22
N SER A 613 -47.43 21.58 -8.90
CA SER A 613 -46.41 22.49 -8.35
C SER A 613 -44.98 21.94 -8.48
N GLN A 614 -44.80 20.61 -8.40
CA GLN A 614 -43.50 19.95 -8.50
C GLN A 614 -43.04 19.85 -9.96
N ALA A 615 -43.97 19.70 -10.90
CA ALA A 615 -43.66 19.71 -12.33
C ALA A 615 -43.18 21.10 -12.81
N ALA A 616 -43.79 22.18 -12.30
CA ALA A 616 -43.40 23.55 -12.63
C ALA A 616 -41.99 23.88 -12.12
N ALA A 617 -41.66 23.50 -10.89
CA ALA A 617 -40.32 23.70 -10.31
C ALA A 617 -39.23 22.92 -11.08
N LEU A 618 -39.53 21.68 -11.51
CA LEU A 618 -38.60 20.87 -12.29
C LEU A 618 -38.35 21.48 -13.70
N GLN A 619 -39.36 22.12 -14.27
CA GLN A 619 -39.28 22.75 -15.58
C GLN A 619 -38.52 24.07 -15.54
N GLU A 620 -38.65 24.83 -14.45
CA GLU A 620 -37.88 26.05 -14.20
C GLU A 620 -36.39 25.72 -13.93
N GLN A 621 -36.12 24.63 -13.20
CA GLN A 621 -34.76 24.14 -12.96
C GLN A 621 -34.07 23.66 -14.25
N LYS A 622 -34.79 22.96 -15.15
CA LYS A 622 -34.27 22.58 -16.47
C LYS A 622 -33.95 23.80 -17.34
N LYS A 623 -34.84 24.80 -17.34
CA LYS A 623 -34.63 26.03 -18.12
C LYS A 623 -33.40 26.82 -17.64
N MET A 624 -33.15 26.81 -16.33
CA MET A 624 -31.97 27.45 -15.73
C MET A 624 -30.67 26.69 -16.05
N GLN A 625 -30.72 25.36 -16.09
CA GLN A 625 -29.58 24.53 -16.52
C GLN A 625 -29.23 24.74 -18.00
N GLU A 626 -30.24 24.84 -18.87
CA GLU A 626 -30.04 25.11 -20.30
C GLU A 626 -29.41 26.50 -20.53
N GLN A 627 -29.88 27.53 -19.82
CA GLN A 627 -29.30 28.88 -19.90
C GLN A 627 -27.85 28.92 -19.38
N MET A 628 -27.52 28.16 -18.35
CA MET A 628 -26.15 28.07 -17.82
C MET A 628 -25.20 27.38 -18.80
N LEU A 629 -25.65 26.30 -19.45
CA LEU A 629 -24.91 25.62 -20.51
C LEU A 629 -24.66 26.53 -21.73
N GLU A 630 -25.65 27.34 -22.10
CA GLU A 630 -25.53 28.29 -23.21
C GLU A 630 -24.51 29.41 -22.92
N LEU A 631 -24.49 29.92 -21.68
CA LEU A 631 -23.49 30.90 -21.22
C LEU A 631 -22.07 30.33 -21.19
N LEU A 632 -21.90 29.08 -20.73
CA LEU A 632 -20.60 28.41 -20.74
C LEU A 632 -20.09 28.19 -22.17
N HIS A 633 -20.99 27.85 -23.10
CA HIS A 633 -20.64 27.70 -24.52
C HIS A 633 -20.21 29.03 -25.14
N GLN A 634 -20.94 30.12 -24.86
CA GLN A 634 -20.56 31.47 -25.33
C GLN A 634 -19.22 31.94 -24.77
N SER A 635 -18.93 31.64 -23.49
CA SER A 635 -17.63 31.93 -22.88
C SER A 635 -16.49 31.19 -23.58
N SER A 636 -16.68 29.90 -23.88
CA SER A 636 -15.69 29.09 -24.60
C SER A 636 -15.42 29.62 -26.02
N LEU A 637 -16.46 30.04 -26.74
CA LEU A 637 -16.31 30.62 -28.09
C LEU A 637 -15.57 31.96 -28.04
N THR A 638 -15.83 32.77 -27.01
CA THR A 638 -15.15 34.05 -26.81
C THR A 638 -13.65 33.85 -26.52
N GLN A 639 -13.30 32.84 -25.73
CA GLN A 639 -11.89 32.49 -25.47
C GLN A 639 -11.16 32.01 -26.73
N GLN A 640 -11.81 31.22 -27.58
CA GLN A 640 -11.23 30.79 -28.86
C GLN A 640 -11.07 31.96 -29.85
N GLN A 641 -12.00 32.91 -29.88
CA GLN A 641 -11.87 34.14 -30.67
C GLN A 641 -10.71 35.02 -30.18
N LEU A 642 -10.50 35.12 -28.87
CA LEU A 642 -9.36 35.84 -28.30
C LEU A 642 -8.03 35.18 -28.67
N GLN A 643 -7.92 33.85 -28.56
CA GLN A 643 -6.70 33.12 -28.95
C GLN A 643 -6.37 33.27 -30.44
N THR A 644 -7.37 33.20 -31.31
CA THR A 644 -7.16 33.37 -32.77
C THR A 644 -6.81 34.81 -33.16
N THR A 645 -7.25 35.80 -32.39
CA THR A 645 -6.88 37.21 -32.61
C THR A 645 -5.43 37.48 -32.20
N VAL A 646 -4.96 36.88 -31.11
CA VAL A 646 -3.56 36.96 -30.66
C VAL A 646 -2.62 36.31 -31.70
N SER A 647 -2.97 35.12 -32.19
CA SER A 647 -2.15 34.42 -33.20
C SER A 647 -2.11 35.11 -34.58
N ARG A 648 -3.07 35.99 -34.90
CA ARG A 648 -3.03 36.79 -36.14
C ARG A 648 -2.18 38.06 -36.03
N GLN A 649 -1.97 38.60 -34.84
CA GLN A 649 -1.09 39.76 -34.64
C GLN A 649 0.40 39.37 -34.74
N ASP A 650 0.76 38.14 -34.33
CA ASP A 650 2.14 37.65 -34.39
C ASP A 650 2.60 37.24 -35.81
N ALA A 651 1.67 37.00 -36.74
CA ALA A 651 1.98 36.61 -38.12
C ALA A 651 2.21 37.79 -39.09
N GLY A 652 2.16 39.04 -38.61
CA GLY A 652 2.03 40.24 -39.45
C GLY A 652 3.29 41.10 -39.68
N LEU A 653 4.48 40.72 -39.21
CA LEU A 653 5.69 41.56 -39.37
C LEU A 653 6.66 41.01 -40.42
N PRO A 654 6.90 41.72 -41.55
CA PRO A 654 7.80 41.24 -42.60
C PRO A 654 9.26 41.55 -42.28
N SER A 655 10.12 40.55 -42.48
CA SER A 655 11.57 40.63 -42.37
C SER A 655 12.17 41.56 -43.43
N SER A 656 12.86 42.62 -43.01
CA SER A 656 13.66 43.47 -43.90
C SER A 656 15.16 43.27 -43.64
N GLY A 657 15.85 42.77 -44.69
CA GLY A 657 17.01 43.40 -45.29
C GLY A 657 18.32 43.52 -44.49
N GLU A 658 19.30 42.73 -44.95
CA GLU A 658 20.75 42.99 -44.97
C GLU A 658 21.22 44.44 -44.74
N ARG A 659 22.34 44.61 -44.01
CA ARG A 659 23.62 45.12 -44.58
C ARG A 659 24.72 45.32 -43.51
N SER A 660 25.93 44.86 -43.88
CA SER A 660 27.29 45.41 -43.65
C SER A 660 27.53 46.32 -42.44
N VAL A 661 28.55 46.10 -41.61
CA VAL A 661 30.00 46.15 -41.91
C VAL A 661 30.77 45.27 -40.92
#